data_AF-A0A9P0AXE9-F1
#
_entry.id   AF-A0A9P0AXE9-F1
#
_cell.length_a   1.000
_cell.length_b   1.000
_cell.length_c   1.000
_cell.angle_alpha   90.00
_cell.angle_beta   90.00
_cell.angle_gamma   90.00
#
_symmetry.space_group_name_H-M   'P 1'
#
loop_
_entity.id
_entity.type
_entity.pdbx_description
1 polymer ?
#
loop_
_entity_poly.entity_id
_entity_poly.type
_entity_poly.pdbx_seq_one_letter_code
_entity_poly.pdbx_strand_id
1 'polypeptide(L)'
;MAPNLKDVELSNSEDPMKAVEYRGRPVDPAKPKLINSQPSQPQYQWEIVWRNVILFLYLHPFAIYGLYLLVTACKIKTICWVLPLIFLAGQGITSGAHRLWSHRAYKARLPLRIFLCILQTMSVQTPIYDWARDHRVHHKFTDTDADPHNAKRGFFFSHMGWLMIKKHKDVATKGKTIDLSDLEADPVVMFQKKYYLILMPIAFLIPTAVPWYFWGETLWNSWHAAGIFRYTLLINGTWSVNSVAHIWGMRPYDKNIKPTENYFVAFMTFGEGWHNYHHAFPWDYKAAELGNYGLNWSTGFIDLMDKIGWAYDLKTASLDTIKRRIKRSGDGTIKVKEDVDAHGHEHGDSIWGWGDEDMKEEDKEDLRVFNKLNTADMAPNLADLVLSNSEDPVKPVEYRGRPVDPPKPKLINSQPSQPQYQWEIVWRNVILFLYLHPFAIYGLYLLVTACKIKTIYWVLALVFLAGQGITSGAHRLWSHRAYKARLPLRIFLCILQTMSVQTPIYDWARDHRVHHKFTDTDADPHNAKRGFFFSHMGWLMIKKHKDVSTKGKTIDLSDLEADPVVMFQKKYYLFLMPFAFLIPAAVPWYFWGETLWNSWHTAGILRYTYSLNGTWLVNSAAHIWGMRPYDNIYRFWRRLAQLPPRFSLGLQNGGTIVPPFCSPKEKRGGNYRLNWSTGFIDLMAKIGWAYDLKTASLDIVKKRIKRTGDGMIQVKEDIDTVGHEHEDCIWGWGDEDMKEEDKEDLRVFNKLNTK
;
A
#
# COMPACT_ATOMS: atom_id res chain seq x y z
N MET A 1 -15.49 -30.80 -50.44
CA MET A 1 -16.61 -31.48 -51.13
C MET A 1 -16.99 -32.68 -50.28
N ALA A 2 -18.24 -32.77 -49.84
CA ALA A 2 -18.76 -33.96 -49.14
C ALA A 2 -18.74 -35.17 -50.09
N PRO A 3 -18.84 -36.42 -49.59
CA PRO A 3 -20.19 -36.90 -49.25
C PRO A 3 -20.31 -37.79 -48.00
N ASN A 4 -21.53 -37.75 -47.45
CA ASN A 4 -22.15 -38.75 -46.58
C ASN A 4 -22.12 -40.15 -47.18
N LEU A 5 -22.18 -41.19 -46.34
CA LEU A 5 -23.04 -42.37 -46.55
C LEU A 5 -23.24 -43.15 -45.25
N LYS A 6 -24.46 -43.69 -45.13
CA LYS A 6 -25.11 -44.33 -43.99
C LYS A 6 -24.85 -45.84 -43.92
N ASP A 7 -25.00 -46.36 -42.69
CA ASP A 7 -25.59 -47.65 -42.25
C ASP A 7 -25.23 -48.97 -42.98
N VAL A 8 -24.65 -49.94 -42.26
CA VAL A 8 -24.97 -51.39 -42.36
C VAL A 8 -24.65 -52.14 -41.03
N GLU A 9 -25.74 -52.63 -40.42
CA GLU A 9 -26.03 -53.91 -39.71
C GLU A 9 -25.06 -54.71 -38.81
N LEU A 10 -25.75 -55.35 -37.85
CA LEU A 10 -25.39 -56.25 -36.76
C LEU A 10 -24.80 -57.61 -37.17
N SER A 11 -23.99 -58.20 -36.29
CA SER A 11 -24.00 -59.66 -36.07
C SER A 11 -23.84 -60.03 -34.59
N ASN A 12 -24.78 -60.85 -34.12
CA ASN A 12 -24.81 -61.52 -32.82
C ASN A 12 -24.12 -62.89 -32.92
N SER A 13 -23.41 -63.29 -31.86
CA SER A 13 -23.28 -64.68 -31.38
C SER A 13 -22.63 -64.63 -29.99
N GLU A 14 -22.88 -65.44 -28.97
CA GLU A 14 -23.83 -66.52 -28.66
C GLU A 14 -23.73 -66.70 -27.12
N ASP A 15 -24.85 -66.94 -26.45
CA ASP A 15 -25.00 -67.33 -25.03
C ASP A 15 -25.12 -68.87 -24.96
N PRO A 16 -24.80 -69.61 -23.85
CA PRO A 16 -25.86 -69.91 -22.86
C PRO A 16 -25.47 -70.30 -21.40
N MET A 17 -26.31 -69.83 -20.43
CA MET A 17 -26.94 -70.51 -19.25
C MET A 17 -26.07 -71.19 -18.14
N LYS A 18 -26.40 -71.20 -16.81
CA LYS A 18 -27.64 -71.35 -15.99
C LYS A 18 -27.41 -70.71 -14.58
N ALA A 19 -28.28 -69.90 -13.96
CA ALA A 19 -29.62 -70.07 -13.37
C ALA A 19 -29.68 -70.79 -11.99
N VAL A 20 -30.21 -70.12 -10.93
CA VAL A 20 -31.41 -70.49 -10.10
C VAL A 20 -31.85 -69.31 -9.19
N GLU A 21 -33.18 -69.17 -9.09
CA GLU A 21 -34.06 -68.15 -8.46
C GLU A 21 -34.00 -67.97 -6.92
N TYR A 22 -34.46 -66.79 -6.46
CA TYR A 22 -35.38 -66.69 -5.31
C TYR A 22 -36.45 -65.61 -5.57
N ARG A 23 -37.74 -65.97 -5.44
CA ARG A 23 -38.90 -65.07 -5.60
C ARG A 23 -39.32 -64.44 -4.26
N GLY A 24 -39.82 -63.20 -4.32
CA GLY A 24 -41.00 -62.79 -3.55
C GLY A 24 -41.04 -61.35 -3.02
N ARG A 25 -41.82 -60.46 -3.66
CA ARG A 25 -43.12 -59.89 -3.21
C ARG A 25 -43.58 -58.74 -4.13
N PRO A 26 -44.90 -58.46 -4.25
CA PRO A 26 -45.47 -57.59 -5.27
C PRO A 26 -45.33 -56.10 -4.95
N VAL A 27 -45.11 -55.30 -6.00
CA VAL A 27 -45.01 -53.84 -5.98
C VAL A 27 -46.42 -53.24 -5.98
N ASP A 28 -46.70 -52.43 -4.96
CA ASP A 28 -47.89 -51.55 -4.86
C ASP A 28 -47.95 -50.61 -6.09
N PRO A 29 -49.12 -50.34 -6.70
CA PRO A 29 -49.23 -49.36 -7.77
C PRO A 29 -48.99 -47.96 -7.20
N ALA A 30 -47.74 -47.50 -7.29
CA ALA A 30 -47.36 -46.15 -6.92
C ALA A 30 -48.16 -45.14 -7.75
N LYS A 31 -48.81 -44.24 -7.02
CA LYS A 31 -49.51 -43.03 -7.47
C LYS A 31 -48.76 -42.33 -8.61
N PRO A 32 -49.46 -41.71 -9.58
CA PRO A 32 -48.82 -40.99 -10.67
C PRO A 32 -47.81 -39.99 -10.10
N LYS A 33 -46.55 -40.10 -10.54
CA LYS A 33 -45.54 -39.08 -10.29
C LYS A 33 -46.08 -37.76 -10.85
N LEU A 34 -46.53 -36.88 -9.96
CA LEU A 34 -46.69 -35.47 -10.27
C LEU A 34 -45.33 -34.99 -10.80
N ILE A 35 -45.26 -34.80 -12.11
CA ILE A 35 -44.21 -34.00 -12.73
C ILE A 35 -44.43 -32.60 -12.17
N ASN A 36 -43.69 -32.24 -11.12
CA ASN A 36 -43.52 -30.85 -10.73
C ASN A 36 -42.79 -30.17 -11.88
N SER A 37 -43.53 -29.70 -12.89
CA SER A 37 -43.05 -28.64 -13.76
C SER A 37 -42.90 -27.42 -12.85
N GLN A 38 -41.68 -27.23 -12.33
CA GLN A 38 -41.26 -25.93 -11.84
C GLN A 38 -41.65 -24.91 -12.91
N PRO A 39 -42.48 -23.90 -12.60
CA PRO A 39 -42.75 -22.85 -13.57
C PRO A 39 -41.39 -22.28 -13.99
N SER A 40 -41.10 -22.28 -15.29
CA SER A 40 -39.90 -21.61 -15.80
C SER A 40 -39.92 -20.19 -15.27
N GLN A 41 -38.88 -19.82 -14.53
CA GLN A 41 -38.68 -18.44 -14.08
C GLN A 41 -38.90 -17.53 -15.30
N PRO A 42 -39.80 -16.52 -15.23
CA PRO A 42 -40.10 -15.68 -16.37
C PRO A 42 -38.78 -15.07 -16.87
N GLN A 43 -38.47 -15.30 -18.15
CA GLN A 43 -37.26 -14.77 -18.76
C GLN A 43 -37.34 -13.24 -18.73
N TYR A 44 -36.58 -12.61 -17.84
CA TYR A 44 -36.57 -11.16 -17.70
C TYR A 44 -36.24 -10.49 -19.04
N GLN A 45 -37.16 -9.66 -19.55
CA GLN A 45 -36.94 -8.92 -20.78
C GLN A 45 -36.14 -7.65 -20.50
N TRP A 46 -35.01 -7.51 -21.19
CA TRP A 46 -34.12 -6.37 -21.04
C TRP A 46 -34.68 -5.13 -21.74
N GLU A 47 -35.02 -4.09 -20.98
CA GLU A 47 -35.43 -2.79 -21.53
C GLU A 47 -34.22 -1.86 -21.66
N ILE A 48 -33.76 -1.62 -22.90
CA ILE A 48 -32.58 -0.81 -23.20
C ILE A 48 -32.89 0.70 -23.05
N VAL A 49 -31.99 1.41 -22.37
CA VAL A 49 -31.98 2.87 -22.24
C VAL A 49 -31.03 3.45 -23.28
N TRP A 50 -31.52 3.66 -24.51
CA TRP A 50 -30.72 4.08 -25.66
C TRP A 50 -29.94 5.37 -25.46
N ARG A 51 -30.45 6.32 -24.65
CA ARG A 51 -29.71 7.52 -24.26
C ARG A 51 -28.35 7.18 -23.64
N ASN A 52 -28.31 6.21 -22.73
CA ASN A 52 -27.08 5.83 -22.02
C ASN A 52 -26.13 5.08 -22.96
N VAL A 53 -26.67 4.24 -23.85
CA VAL A 53 -25.90 3.56 -24.90
C VAL A 53 -25.19 4.59 -25.78
N ILE A 54 -25.91 5.59 -26.28
CA ILE A 54 -25.34 6.65 -27.13
C ILE A 54 -24.25 7.44 -26.38
N LEU A 55 -24.49 7.77 -25.11
CA LEU A 55 -23.47 8.45 -24.29
C LEU A 55 -22.22 7.60 -24.11
N PHE A 56 -22.34 6.29 -23.91
CA PHE A 56 -21.16 5.41 -23.81
C PHE A 56 -20.44 5.19 -25.14
N LEU A 57 -21.19 5.14 -26.26
CA LEU A 57 -20.63 5.13 -27.61
C LEU A 57 -19.86 6.42 -27.94
N TYR A 58 -20.20 7.53 -27.31
CA TYR A 58 -19.38 8.75 -27.35
C TYR A 58 -18.19 8.66 -26.39
N LEU A 59 -18.44 8.38 -25.11
CA LEU A 59 -17.43 8.47 -24.05
C LEU A 59 -16.20 7.57 -24.27
N HIS A 60 -16.38 6.33 -24.74
CA HIS A 60 -15.26 5.38 -24.81
C HIS A 60 -14.32 5.62 -26.01
N PRO A 61 -14.80 5.79 -27.25
CA PRO A 61 -13.93 6.14 -28.38
C PRO A 61 -13.21 7.49 -28.17
N PHE A 62 -13.93 8.49 -27.65
CA PHE A 62 -13.33 9.81 -27.41
C PHE A 62 -12.39 9.83 -26.20
N ALA A 63 -12.52 8.90 -25.25
CA ALA A 63 -11.50 8.70 -24.22
C ALA A 63 -10.22 8.07 -24.78
N ILE A 64 -10.33 7.09 -25.69
CA ILE A 64 -9.15 6.54 -26.40
C ILE A 64 -8.46 7.65 -27.20
N TYR A 65 -9.23 8.49 -27.88
CA TYR A 65 -8.69 9.66 -28.55
C TYR A 65 -8.06 10.68 -27.57
N GLY A 66 -8.67 10.93 -26.42
CA GLY A 66 -8.10 11.76 -25.35
C GLY A 66 -6.77 11.20 -24.82
N LEU A 67 -6.64 9.88 -24.68
CA LEU A 67 -5.38 9.22 -24.33
C LEU A 67 -4.33 9.42 -25.41
N TYR A 68 -4.71 9.26 -26.68
CA TYR A 68 -3.83 9.55 -27.81
C TYR A 68 -3.33 11.01 -27.76
N LEU A 69 -4.22 11.98 -27.53
CA LEU A 69 -3.87 13.39 -27.41
C LEU A 69 -2.95 13.66 -26.22
N LEU A 70 -3.15 13.00 -25.07
CA LEU A 70 -2.28 13.13 -23.90
C LEU A 70 -0.83 12.74 -24.21
N VAL A 71 -0.63 11.75 -25.10
CA VAL A 71 0.70 11.25 -25.49
C VAL A 71 1.32 12.09 -26.61
N THR A 72 0.50 12.63 -27.53
CA THR A 72 0.99 13.18 -28.81
C THR A 72 0.91 14.70 -28.92
N ALA A 73 -0.05 15.35 -28.27
CA ALA A 73 -0.41 16.74 -28.54
C ALA A 73 -0.58 17.62 -27.29
N CYS A 74 -0.98 17.04 -26.15
CA CYS A 74 -1.22 17.80 -24.93
C CYS A 74 0.09 18.31 -24.34
N LYS A 75 0.04 19.50 -23.76
CA LYS A 75 1.12 20.06 -22.95
C LYS A 75 1.34 19.21 -21.71
N ILE A 76 2.58 19.11 -21.24
CA ILE A 76 2.92 18.39 -19.99
C ILE A 76 2.11 18.94 -18.80
N LYS A 77 1.85 20.25 -18.75
CA LYS A 77 0.99 20.88 -17.74
C LYS A 77 -0.43 20.28 -17.70
N THR A 78 -0.99 19.94 -18.87
CA THR A 78 -2.29 19.28 -18.99
C THR A 78 -2.22 17.85 -18.44
N ILE A 79 -1.13 17.12 -18.68
CA ILE A 79 -0.92 15.78 -18.10
C ILE A 79 -0.84 15.86 -16.57
N CYS A 80 -0.06 16.80 -16.04
CA CYS A 80 0.07 17.07 -14.60
C CYS A 80 -1.24 17.54 -13.96
N TRP A 81 -2.18 18.06 -14.74
CA TRP A 81 -3.53 18.45 -14.29
C TRP A 81 -4.49 17.25 -14.27
N VAL A 82 -4.48 16.40 -15.29
CA VAL A 82 -5.42 15.26 -15.40
C VAL A 82 -5.19 14.21 -14.30
N LEU A 83 -3.93 13.84 -14.03
CA LEU A 83 -3.63 12.72 -13.12
C LEU A 83 -4.11 12.97 -11.66
N PRO A 84 -3.85 14.15 -11.04
CA PRO A 84 -4.37 14.44 -9.71
C PRO A 84 -5.90 14.50 -9.67
N LEU A 85 -6.55 14.99 -10.73
CA LEU A 85 -8.02 15.05 -10.77
C LEU A 85 -8.66 13.66 -10.78
N ILE A 86 -8.05 12.67 -11.44
CA ILE A 86 -8.53 11.28 -11.39
C ILE A 86 -8.43 10.76 -9.95
N PHE A 87 -7.29 10.99 -9.29
CA PHE A 87 -7.09 10.57 -7.90
C PHE A 87 -8.10 11.24 -6.95
N LEU A 88 -8.25 12.57 -7.04
CA LEU A 88 -9.15 13.33 -6.19
C LEU A 88 -10.62 12.94 -6.43
N ALA A 89 -11.06 12.80 -7.69
CA ALA A 89 -12.42 12.32 -7.97
C ALA A 89 -12.63 10.89 -7.43
N GLY A 90 -11.60 10.04 -7.50
CA GLY A 90 -11.57 8.72 -6.88
C GLY A 90 -11.80 8.78 -5.37
N GLN A 91 -11.14 9.70 -4.64
CA GLN A 91 -11.36 9.89 -3.21
C GLN A 91 -12.79 10.31 -2.86
N GLY A 92 -13.45 11.07 -3.74
CA GLY A 92 -14.87 11.39 -3.60
C GLY A 92 -15.78 10.15 -3.60
N ILE A 93 -15.41 9.11 -4.36
CA ILE A 93 -16.10 7.82 -4.36
C ILE A 93 -15.67 6.98 -3.16
N THR A 94 -14.38 6.71 -3.00
CA THR A 94 -13.88 5.73 -2.04
C THR A 94 -13.98 6.21 -0.60
N SER A 95 -13.33 7.32 -0.28
CA SER A 95 -13.33 7.92 1.06
C SER A 95 -14.66 8.61 1.37
N GLY A 96 -15.38 9.10 0.34
CA GLY A 96 -16.69 9.74 0.45
C GLY A 96 -17.85 8.77 0.30
N ALA A 97 -18.40 8.67 -0.92
CA ALA A 97 -19.64 7.94 -1.21
C ALA A 97 -19.69 6.56 -0.57
N HIS A 98 -18.59 5.81 -0.66
CA HIS A 98 -18.45 4.44 -0.20
C HIS A 98 -18.24 4.33 1.33
N ARG A 99 -17.06 4.68 1.84
CA ARG A 99 -16.70 4.39 3.24
C ARG A 99 -17.41 5.31 4.24
N LEU A 100 -17.64 6.58 3.90
CA LEU A 100 -18.29 7.55 4.78
C LEU A 100 -19.82 7.41 4.72
N TRP A 101 -20.42 7.64 3.55
CA TRP A 101 -21.89 7.74 3.44
C TRP A 101 -22.57 6.38 3.26
N SER A 102 -22.01 5.43 2.50
CA SER A 102 -22.64 4.12 2.35
C SER A 102 -22.44 3.23 3.57
N HIS A 103 -21.24 3.18 4.16
CA HIS A 103 -20.91 2.21 5.21
C HIS A 103 -20.84 2.78 6.63
N ARG A 104 -20.84 4.11 6.79
CA ARG A 104 -20.70 4.78 8.10
C ARG A 104 -19.44 4.33 8.87
N ALA A 105 -18.38 3.99 8.12
CA ALA A 105 -17.16 3.37 8.66
C ALA A 105 -16.29 4.35 9.47
N TYR A 106 -16.47 5.65 9.25
CA TYR A 106 -15.90 6.72 10.06
C TYR A 106 -16.83 7.94 10.04
N LYS A 107 -16.55 8.93 10.90
CA LYS A 107 -17.28 10.21 10.93
C LYS A 107 -16.40 11.34 10.41
N ALA A 108 -17.01 12.29 9.72
CA ALA A 108 -16.32 13.43 9.12
C ALA A 108 -16.91 14.76 9.61
N ARG A 109 -16.04 15.72 9.92
CA ARG A 109 -16.45 17.11 10.21
C ARG A 109 -16.91 17.81 8.92
N LEU A 110 -17.63 18.91 9.07
CA LEU A 110 -18.22 19.65 7.94
C LEU A 110 -17.21 19.99 6.82
N PRO A 111 -15.97 20.46 7.09
CA PRO A 111 -15.02 20.76 6.02
C PRO A 111 -14.71 19.55 5.14
N LEU A 112 -14.51 18.37 5.74
CA LEU A 112 -14.23 17.15 5.01
C LEU A 112 -15.46 16.65 4.23
N ARG A 113 -16.66 16.75 4.81
CA ARG A 113 -17.90 16.39 4.12
C ARG A 113 -18.12 17.25 2.86
N ILE A 114 -17.94 18.56 2.97
CA ILE A 114 -18.04 19.49 1.83
C ILE A 114 -16.97 19.15 0.79
N PHE A 115 -15.73 18.94 1.22
CA PHE A 115 -14.63 18.59 0.31
C PHE A 115 -14.91 17.29 -0.45
N LEU A 116 -15.28 16.21 0.25
CA LEU A 116 -15.62 14.94 -0.37
C LEU A 116 -16.86 15.02 -1.27
N CYS A 117 -17.83 15.88 -0.93
CA CYS A 117 -18.99 16.13 -1.79
C CYS A 117 -18.59 16.78 -3.13
N ILE A 118 -17.69 17.76 -3.10
CA ILE A 118 -17.14 18.38 -4.33
C ILE A 118 -16.41 17.32 -5.17
N LEU A 119 -15.57 16.51 -4.53
CA LEU A 119 -14.83 15.45 -5.22
C LEU A 119 -15.75 14.36 -5.78
N GLN A 120 -16.80 13.97 -5.06
CA GLN A 120 -17.79 13.00 -5.53
C GLN A 120 -18.55 13.55 -6.74
N THR A 121 -18.94 14.83 -6.68
CA THR A 121 -19.58 15.52 -7.82
C THR A 121 -18.69 15.47 -9.06
N MET A 122 -17.36 15.64 -8.89
CA MET A 122 -16.39 15.55 -9.98
C MET A 122 -16.31 14.16 -10.62
N SER A 123 -16.71 13.11 -9.90
CA SER A 123 -16.73 11.73 -10.39
C SER A 123 -17.95 11.40 -11.27
N VAL A 124 -19.04 12.17 -11.15
CA VAL A 124 -20.27 12.06 -11.95
C VAL A 124 -20.94 10.68 -11.88
N GLN A 125 -20.86 10.00 -10.74
CA GLN A 125 -21.46 8.67 -10.55
C GLN A 125 -22.75 8.74 -9.73
N THR A 126 -23.76 9.48 -10.20
CA THR A 126 -25.03 9.78 -9.49
C THR A 126 -24.86 10.58 -8.18
N PRO A 127 -25.92 11.23 -7.66
CA PRO A 127 -25.84 11.89 -6.36
C PRO A 127 -25.43 10.90 -5.25
N ILE A 128 -24.72 11.38 -4.22
CA ILE A 128 -24.29 10.57 -3.07
C ILE A 128 -25.44 9.74 -2.50
N TYR A 129 -26.63 10.34 -2.37
CA TYR A 129 -27.83 9.66 -1.88
C TYR A 129 -28.20 8.40 -2.70
N ASP A 130 -28.25 8.53 -4.03
CA ASP A 130 -28.64 7.44 -4.92
C ASP A 130 -27.55 6.38 -5.02
N TRP A 131 -26.28 6.82 -5.07
CA TRP A 131 -25.12 5.94 -5.05
C TRP A 131 -25.12 5.10 -3.78
N ALA A 132 -25.31 5.73 -2.61
CA ALA A 132 -25.31 5.05 -1.34
C ALA A 132 -26.50 4.08 -1.20
N ARG A 133 -27.71 4.47 -1.61
CA ARG A 133 -28.84 3.54 -1.67
C ARG A 133 -28.50 2.30 -2.50
N ASP A 134 -28.05 2.49 -3.73
CA ASP A 134 -27.76 1.37 -4.63
C ASP A 134 -26.63 0.49 -4.08
N HIS A 135 -25.62 1.08 -3.43
CA HIS A 135 -24.52 0.35 -2.80
C HIS A 135 -24.96 -0.45 -1.57
N ARG A 136 -25.82 0.11 -0.72
CA ARG A 136 -26.41 -0.59 0.43
C ARG A 136 -27.25 -1.79 -0.02
N VAL A 137 -28.07 -1.61 -1.07
CA VAL A 137 -28.82 -2.70 -1.71
C VAL A 137 -27.88 -3.77 -2.26
N HIS A 138 -26.80 -3.36 -2.92
CA HIS A 138 -25.79 -4.27 -3.45
C HIS A 138 -25.20 -5.17 -2.36
N HIS A 139 -24.81 -4.62 -1.20
CA HIS A 139 -24.29 -5.43 -0.09
C HIS A 139 -25.36 -6.35 0.52
N LYS A 140 -26.57 -5.84 0.77
CA LYS A 140 -27.62 -6.62 1.44
C LYS A 140 -28.16 -7.77 0.57
N PHE A 141 -28.17 -7.60 -0.76
CA PHE A 141 -28.74 -8.56 -1.70
C PHE A 141 -27.77 -8.98 -2.81
N THR A 142 -26.47 -9.04 -2.50
CA THR A 142 -25.40 -9.31 -3.47
C THR A 142 -25.68 -10.53 -4.33
N ASP A 143 -25.41 -10.43 -5.64
CA ASP A 143 -25.59 -11.52 -6.60
C ASP A 143 -27.04 -12.08 -6.68
N THR A 144 -28.05 -11.28 -6.33
CA THR A 144 -29.47 -11.57 -6.56
C THR A 144 -30.05 -10.62 -7.62
N ASP A 145 -31.33 -10.78 -7.98
CA ASP A 145 -31.99 -9.83 -8.88
C ASP A 145 -32.28 -8.45 -8.25
N ALA A 146 -32.09 -8.31 -6.94
CA ALA A 146 -32.11 -7.04 -6.25
C ALA A 146 -30.76 -6.31 -6.28
N ASP A 147 -29.66 -6.99 -6.62
CA ASP A 147 -28.34 -6.36 -6.81
C ASP A 147 -28.33 -5.55 -8.12
N PRO A 148 -28.11 -4.21 -8.08
CA PRO A 148 -28.11 -3.36 -9.26
C PRO A 148 -27.12 -3.81 -10.34
N HIS A 149 -26.00 -4.42 -9.95
CA HIS A 149 -24.91 -4.83 -10.84
C HIS A 149 -24.54 -6.31 -10.65
N ASN A 150 -25.56 -7.14 -10.43
CA ASN A 150 -25.48 -8.59 -10.25
C ASN A 150 -24.46 -9.29 -11.18
N ALA A 151 -23.34 -9.74 -10.61
CA ALA A 151 -22.27 -10.39 -11.34
C ALA A 151 -22.66 -11.77 -11.91
N LYS A 152 -23.75 -12.41 -11.45
CA LYS A 152 -24.29 -13.65 -12.09
C LYS A 152 -24.72 -13.42 -13.53
N ARG A 153 -25.05 -12.18 -13.91
CA ARG A 153 -25.46 -11.83 -15.28
C ARG A 153 -24.26 -11.56 -16.21
N GLY A 154 -23.05 -11.80 -15.73
CA GLY A 154 -21.81 -11.77 -16.51
C GLY A 154 -21.00 -10.49 -16.36
N PHE A 155 -19.77 -10.53 -16.90
CA PHE A 155 -18.80 -9.44 -16.81
C PHE A 155 -19.33 -8.14 -17.43
N PHE A 156 -19.85 -8.18 -18.65
CA PHE A 156 -20.31 -6.98 -19.33
C PHE A 156 -21.47 -6.31 -18.57
N PHE A 157 -22.40 -7.11 -18.05
CA PHE A 157 -23.52 -6.61 -17.26
C PHE A 157 -23.05 -5.87 -16.01
N SER A 158 -22.23 -6.53 -15.17
CA SER A 158 -21.72 -5.96 -13.91
C SER A 158 -20.75 -4.78 -14.12
N HIS A 159 -20.05 -4.73 -15.24
CA HIS A 159 -19.13 -3.64 -15.55
C HIS A 159 -19.87 -2.38 -16.05
N MET A 160 -20.67 -2.49 -17.11
CA MET A 160 -21.34 -1.31 -17.70
C MET A 160 -22.75 -1.56 -18.22
N GLY A 161 -23.11 -2.83 -18.47
CA GLY A 161 -24.41 -3.23 -19.04
C GLY A 161 -25.59 -2.81 -18.18
N TRP A 162 -25.46 -2.89 -16.86
CA TRP A 162 -26.51 -2.51 -15.91
C TRP A 162 -26.92 -1.02 -16.01
N LEU A 163 -26.01 -0.15 -16.50
CA LEU A 163 -26.29 1.28 -16.72
C LEU A 163 -27.01 1.53 -18.06
N MET A 164 -27.03 0.57 -18.98
CA MET A 164 -27.63 0.70 -20.31
C MET A 164 -29.05 0.16 -20.38
N ILE A 165 -29.60 -0.32 -19.28
CA ILE A 165 -30.93 -0.89 -19.20
C ILE A 165 -31.71 -0.32 -18.02
N LYS A 166 -33.02 -0.57 -17.99
CA LYS A 166 -33.77 -0.36 -16.75
C LYS A 166 -33.38 -1.41 -15.71
N LYS A 167 -33.25 -0.96 -14.45
CA LYS A 167 -32.99 -1.84 -13.30
C LYS A 167 -34.10 -2.87 -13.14
N HIS A 168 -33.75 -4.05 -12.63
CA HIS A 168 -34.73 -5.06 -12.26
C HIS A 168 -35.69 -4.51 -11.20
N LYS A 169 -36.96 -4.95 -11.21
CA LYS A 169 -37.99 -4.44 -10.29
C LYS A 169 -37.60 -4.65 -8.83
N ASP A 170 -36.92 -5.75 -8.53
CA ASP A 170 -36.46 -6.08 -7.18
C ASP A 170 -35.46 -5.08 -6.62
N VAL A 171 -34.65 -4.43 -7.46
CA VAL A 171 -33.75 -3.36 -7.02
C VAL A 171 -34.54 -2.22 -6.38
N ALA A 172 -35.67 -1.84 -6.98
CA ALA A 172 -36.54 -0.79 -6.45
C ALA A 172 -37.34 -1.27 -5.24
N THR A 173 -37.88 -2.49 -5.28
CA THR A 173 -38.68 -3.06 -4.19
C THR A 173 -37.84 -3.26 -2.92
N LYS A 174 -36.66 -3.87 -3.05
CA LYS A 174 -35.72 -4.07 -1.94
C LYS A 174 -35.00 -2.78 -1.54
N GLY A 175 -34.77 -1.86 -2.47
CA GLY A 175 -34.23 -0.54 -2.16
C GLY A 175 -35.09 0.27 -1.19
N LYS A 176 -36.41 0.05 -1.15
CA LYS A 176 -37.31 0.68 -0.17
C LYS A 176 -37.16 0.14 1.26
N THR A 177 -36.53 -1.02 1.43
CA THR A 177 -36.32 -1.62 2.75
C THR A 177 -34.98 -1.21 3.37
N ILE A 178 -34.20 -0.37 2.68
CA ILE A 178 -32.93 0.15 3.18
C ILE A 178 -33.19 1.45 3.93
N ASP A 179 -32.72 1.55 5.16
CA ASP A 179 -32.70 2.82 5.90
C ASP A 179 -31.76 3.82 5.22
N LEU A 180 -32.24 5.04 4.98
CA LEU A 180 -31.50 6.16 4.41
C LEU A 180 -31.67 7.44 5.23
N SER A 181 -32.28 7.36 6.43
CA SER A 181 -32.59 8.49 7.29
C SER A 181 -31.33 9.30 7.65
N ASP A 182 -30.19 8.64 7.81
CA ASP A 182 -28.90 9.28 8.03
C ASP A 182 -28.45 10.18 6.87
N LEU A 183 -28.74 9.78 5.63
CA LEU A 183 -28.41 10.56 4.44
C LEU A 183 -29.39 11.71 4.24
N GLU A 184 -30.66 11.52 4.62
CA GLU A 184 -31.68 12.57 4.63
C GLU A 184 -31.37 13.66 5.66
N ALA A 185 -30.79 13.26 6.80
CA ALA A 185 -30.36 14.16 7.85
C ALA A 185 -29.06 14.92 7.52
N ASP A 186 -28.24 14.45 6.57
CA ASP A 186 -27.00 15.15 6.19
C ASP A 186 -27.28 16.29 5.18
N PRO A 187 -27.17 17.58 5.59
CA PRO A 187 -27.48 18.70 4.71
C PRO A 187 -26.53 18.80 3.52
N VAL A 188 -25.31 18.27 3.60
CA VAL A 188 -24.35 18.26 2.48
C VAL A 188 -24.82 17.30 1.39
N VAL A 189 -25.27 16.11 1.78
CA VAL A 189 -25.80 15.09 0.86
C VAL A 189 -27.07 15.60 0.19
N MET A 190 -27.99 16.17 0.97
CA MET A 190 -29.25 16.67 0.44
C MET A 190 -29.09 17.94 -0.41
N PHE A 191 -28.13 18.81 -0.08
CA PHE A 191 -27.71 19.91 -0.96
C PHE A 191 -27.24 19.36 -2.32
N GLN A 192 -26.31 18.40 -2.31
CA GLN A 192 -25.79 17.83 -3.54
C GLN A 192 -26.90 17.21 -4.37
N LYS A 193 -27.77 16.40 -3.75
CA LYS A 193 -28.92 15.76 -4.42
C LYS A 193 -29.83 16.78 -5.10
N LYS A 194 -30.17 17.87 -4.41
CA LYS A 194 -31.04 18.93 -4.93
C LYS A 194 -30.43 19.65 -6.14
N TYR A 195 -29.12 19.93 -6.11
CA TYR A 195 -28.44 20.71 -7.14
C TYR A 195 -27.64 19.87 -8.14
N TYR A 196 -27.70 18.53 -8.07
CA TYR A 196 -26.82 17.63 -8.81
C TYR A 196 -26.83 17.87 -10.33
N LEU A 197 -28.01 18.13 -10.91
CA LEU A 197 -28.13 18.39 -12.35
C LEU A 197 -27.43 19.67 -12.80
N ILE A 198 -27.28 20.66 -11.91
CA ILE A 198 -26.55 21.90 -12.16
C ILE A 198 -25.05 21.71 -11.90
N LEU A 199 -24.70 20.93 -10.87
CA LEU A 199 -23.32 20.68 -10.47
C LEU A 199 -22.60 19.71 -11.44
N MET A 200 -23.32 18.77 -12.04
CA MET A 200 -22.75 17.75 -12.92
C MET A 200 -22.04 18.33 -14.16
N PRO A 201 -22.60 19.29 -14.92
CA PRO A 201 -21.87 19.92 -16.03
C PRO A 201 -20.58 20.62 -15.58
N ILE A 202 -20.58 21.22 -14.39
CA ILE A 202 -19.41 21.91 -13.82
C ILE A 202 -18.23 20.95 -13.64
N ALA A 203 -18.50 19.67 -13.32
CA ALA A 203 -17.50 18.61 -13.20
C ALA A 203 -16.74 18.30 -14.51
N PHE A 204 -17.25 18.74 -15.66
CA PHE A 204 -16.57 18.69 -16.96
C PHE A 204 -16.01 20.06 -17.35
N LEU A 205 -16.78 21.12 -17.14
CA LEU A 205 -16.39 22.47 -17.55
C LEU A 205 -15.13 22.97 -16.84
N ILE A 206 -15.01 22.79 -15.51
CA ILE A 206 -13.82 23.26 -14.77
C ILE A 206 -12.56 22.51 -15.19
N PRO A 207 -12.51 21.16 -15.20
CA PRO A 207 -11.34 20.43 -15.66
C PRO A 207 -10.89 20.77 -17.08
N THR A 208 -11.83 21.12 -17.97
CA THR A 208 -11.53 21.55 -19.34
C THR A 208 -11.10 23.02 -19.44
N ALA A 209 -11.74 23.92 -18.70
CA ALA A 209 -11.44 25.36 -18.78
C ALA A 209 -10.06 25.71 -18.22
N VAL A 210 -9.62 25.00 -17.16
CA VAL A 210 -8.35 25.31 -16.49
C VAL A 210 -7.14 25.17 -17.45
N PRO A 211 -6.95 24.04 -18.16
CA PRO A 211 -5.85 23.93 -19.11
C PRO A 211 -5.93 24.91 -20.28
N TRP A 212 -7.16 25.11 -20.78
CA TRP A 212 -7.41 26.02 -21.88
C TRP A 212 -7.02 27.46 -21.54
N TYR A 213 -7.43 27.94 -20.36
CA TYR A 213 -7.24 29.33 -19.96
C TYR A 213 -5.84 29.61 -19.38
N PHE A 214 -5.35 28.78 -18.45
CA PHE A 214 -4.17 29.14 -17.65
C PHE A 214 -2.82 28.82 -18.31
N TRP A 215 -2.78 27.86 -19.24
CA TRP A 215 -1.54 27.54 -19.96
C TRP A 215 -1.74 27.34 -21.46
N GLY A 216 -2.87 27.83 -21.97
CA GLY A 216 -3.17 27.92 -23.40
C GLY A 216 -3.25 26.57 -24.10
N GLU A 217 -3.64 25.49 -23.40
CA GLU A 217 -3.98 24.24 -24.09
C GLU A 217 -5.13 24.48 -25.07
N THR A 218 -5.25 23.72 -26.16
CA THR A 218 -6.42 23.91 -27.02
C THR A 218 -7.69 23.47 -26.27
N LEU A 219 -8.82 24.13 -26.51
CA LEU A 219 -10.10 23.74 -25.90
C LEU A 219 -10.44 22.28 -26.25
N TRP A 220 -10.13 21.87 -27.48
CA TRP A 220 -10.33 20.51 -27.98
C TRP A 220 -9.50 19.47 -27.20
N ASN A 221 -8.21 19.71 -27.02
CA ASN A 221 -7.34 18.82 -26.22
C ASN A 221 -7.79 18.79 -24.77
N SER A 222 -8.13 19.94 -24.19
CA SER A 222 -8.57 20.07 -22.80
C SER A 222 -9.88 19.30 -22.55
N TRP A 223 -10.83 19.35 -23.48
CA TRP A 223 -12.08 18.60 -23.38
C TRP A 223 -11.85 17.09 -23.42
N HIS A 224 -11.13 16.60 -24.42
CA HIS A 224 -10.94 15.16 -24.61
C HIS A 224 -9.99 14.55 -23.57
N ALA A 225 -8.96 15.28 -23.13
CA ALA A 225 -8.03 14.81 -22.11
C ALA A 225 -8.58 14.97 -20.69
N ALA A 226 -8.87 16.22 -20.27
CA ALA A 226 -9.22 16.54 -18.88
C ALA A 226 -10.71 16.35 -18.56
N GLY A 227 -11.59 16.39 -19.56
CA GLY A 227 -13.01 16.07 -19.42
C GLY A 227 -13.27 14.58 -19.66
N ILE A 228 -13.16 14.15 -20.92
CA ILE A 228 -13.61 12.82 -21.37
C ILE A 228 -12.70 11.69 -20.89
N PHE A 229 -11.42 11.69 -21.22
CA PHE A 229 -10.50 10.61 -20.83
C PHE A 229 -10.40 10.46 -19.31
N ARG A 230 -10.22 11.58 -18.58
CA ARG A 230 -10.22 11.60 -17.11
C ARG A 230 -11.45 10.90 -16.53
N TYR A 231 -12.65 11.28 -17.00
CA TYR A 231 -13.91 10.72 -16.53
C TYR A 231 -14.04 9.22 -16.89
N THR A 232 -13.79 8.86 -18.15
CA THR A 232 -13.94 7.48 -18.63
C THR A 232 -12.98 6.54 -17.93
N LEU A 233 -11.74 6.96 -17.66
CA LEU A 233 -10.78 6.15 -16.91
C LEU A 233 -11.24 5.91 -15.46
N LEU A 234 -11.76 6.96 -14.80
CA LEU A 234 -12.27 6.87 -13.42
C LEU A 234 -13.46 5.92 -13.30
N ILE A 235 -14.46 6.04 -14.19
CA ILE A 235 -15.66 5.19 -14.13
C ILE A 235 -15.33 3.74 -14.44
N ASN A 236 -14.45 3.46 -15.42
CA ASN A 236 -14.01 2.09 -15.69
C ASN A 236 -13.21 1.49 -14.52
N GLY A 237 -12.40 2.31 -13.83
CA GLY A 237 -11.79 1.92 -12.56
C GLY A 237 -12.85 1.50 -11.54
N THR A 238 -13.86 2.33 -11.31
CA THR A 238 -14.94 2.04 -10.34
C THR A 238 -15.74 0.80 -10.75
N TRP A 239 -16.12 0.69 -12.01
CA TRP A 239 -16.86 -0.45 -12.56
C TRP A 239 -16.09 -1.76 -12.52
N SER A 240 -14.75 -1.70 -12.49
CA SER A 240 -13.93 -2.91 -12.32
C SER A 240 -14.09 -3.55 -10.94
N VAL A 241 -14.50 -2.78 -9.91
CA VAL A 241 -14.85 -3.33 -8.59
C VAL A 241 -16.05 -4.26 -8.74
N ASN A 242 -17.11 -3.78 -9.39
CA ASN A 242 -18.35 -4.53 -9.58
C ASN A 242 -18.18 -5.78 -10.45
N SER A 243 -17.24 -5.76 -11.40
CA SER A 243 -17.04 -6.86 -12.35
C SER A 243 -15.80 -7.71 -12.04
N VAL A 244 -14.60 -7.15 -12.16
CA VAL A 244 -13.34 -7.88 -11.97
C VAL A 244 -13.25 -8.41 -10.54
N ALA A 245 -13.56 -7.57 -9.54
CA ALA A 245 -13.46 -8.00 -8.14
C ALA A 245 -14.59 -8.94 -7.70
N HIS A 246 -15.63 -9.20 -8.50
CA HIS A 246 -16.63 -10.25 -8.24
C HIS A 246 -16.38 -11.56 -9.00
N ILE A 247 -15.51 -11.55 -10.01
CA ILE A 247 -15.33 -12.69 -10.92
C ILE A 247 -13.93 -13.31 -10.75
N TRP A 248 -12.88 -12.50 -10.58
CA TRP A 248 -11.49 -12.98 -10.60
C TRP A 248 -10.67 -12.47 -9.42
N GLY A 249 -10.27 -13.40 -8.55
CA GLY A 249 -9.36 -13.15 -7.43
C GLY A 249 -9.45 -14.26 -6.38
N MET A 250 -8.90 -13.99 -5.19
CA MET A 250 -8.90 -14.91 -4.04
C MET A 250 -10.06 -14.59 -3.08
N ARG A 251 -10.49 -15.56 -2.26
CA ARG A 251 -11.56 -15.37 -1.26
C ARG A 251 -11.12 -15.81 0.15
N PRO A 252 -10.09 -15.15 0.70
CA PRO A 252 -9.47 -15.57 1.95
C PRO A 252 -10.38 -15.47 3.19
N TYR A 253 -11.37 -14.58 3.20
CA TYR A 253 -12.23 -14.35 4.37
C TYR A 253 -13.56 -15.09 4.27
N ASP A 254 -14.15 -15.12 3.07
CA ASP A 254 -15.42 -15.81 2.84
C ASP A 254 -15.52 -16.35 1.41
N LYS A 255 -15.46 -17.68 1.27
CA LYS A 255 -15.55 -18.40 -0.01
C LYS A 255 -16.98 -18.52 -0.54
N ASN A 256 -17.98 -18.29 0.32
CA ASN A 256 -19.39 -18.49 -0.01
C ASN A 256 -20.00 -17.27 -0.72
N ILE A 257 -19.37 -16.10 -0.59
CA ILE A 257 -19.69 -14.89 -1.35
C ILE A 257 -18.83 -14.83 -2.62
N LYS A 258 -19.28 -14.10 -3.65
CA LYS A 258 -18.47 -13.92 -4.87
C LYS A 258 -17.33 -12.91 -4.83
N PRO A 259 -17.41 -11.77 -4.11
CA PRO A 259 -16.35 -10.78 -4.01
C PRO A 259 -14.99 -11.41 -3.75
N THR A 260 -13.96 -10.86 -4.38
CA THR A 260 -12.59 -11.40 -4.41
C THR A 260 -11.56 -10.32 -4.14
N GLU A 261 -10.42 -10.72 -3.60
CA GLU A 261 -9.23 -9.89 -3.47
C GLU A 261 -8.51 -9.80 -4.83
N ASN A 262 -8.34 -8.57 -5.34
CA ASN A 262 -7.69 -8.30 -6.61
C ASN A 262 -6.75 -7.09 -6.56
N TYR A 263 -5.44 -7.36 -6.71
CA TYR A 263 -4.38 -6.35 -6.67
C TYR A 263 -4.48 -5.30 -7.79
N PHE A 264 -4.89 -5.70 -9.00
CA PHE A 264 -5.02 -4.77 -10.13
C PHE A 264 -6.14 -3.77 -9.86
N VAL A 265 -7.29 -4.26 -9.38
CA VAL A 265 -8.40 -3.40 -8.98
C VAL A 265 -7.95 -2.48 -7.84
N ALA A 266 -7.29 -3.01 -6.80
CA ALA A 266 -6.83 -2.21 -5.67
C ALA A 266 -5.91 -1.04 -6.11
N PHE A 267 -5.02 -1.27 -7.08
CA PHE A 267 -4.21 -0.21 -7.67
C PHE A 267 -5.05 0.82 -8.43
N MET A 268 -5.94 0.37 -9.30
CA MET A 268 -6.76 1.24 -10.17
C MET A 268 -7.81 2.05 -9.40
N THR A 269 -8.27 1.54 -8.26
CA THR A 269 -9.35 2.14 -7.44
C THR A 269 -8.87 2.64 -6.10
N PHE A 270 -7.55 2.81 -5.96
CA PHE A 270 -6.95 3.44 -4.77
C PHE A 270 -7.21 2.71 -3.44
N GLY A 271 -7.59 1.43 -3.47
CA GLY A 271 -7.80 0.61 -2.28
C GLY A 271 -9.01 -0.32 -2.31
N GLU A 272 -9.93 -0.18 -3.25
CA GLU A 272 -11.21 -0.93 -3.22
C GLU A 272 -11.17 -2.33 -3.82
N GLY A 273 -9.97 -2.82 -4.20
CA GLY A 273 -9.80 -4.17 -4.75
C GLY A 273 -9.73 -5.28 -3.71
N TRP A 274 -9.71 -4.94 -2.42
CA TRP A 274 -9.77 -5.90 -1.31
C TRP A 274 -11.22 -6.29 -1.01
N HIS A 275 -11.90 -6.78 -2.04
CA HIS A 275 -13.36 -6.80 -2.09
C HIS A 275 -13.98 -7.97 -1.32
N ASN A 276 -13.24 -9.09 -1.14
CA ASN A 276 -13.69 -10.19 -0.28
C ASN A 276 -13.67 -9.76 1.20
N TYR A 277 -12.61 -9.07 1.63
CA TYR A 277 -12.53 -8.47 2.95
C TYR A 277 -13.65 -7.48 3.16
N HIS A 278 -13.82 -6.56 2.21
CA HIS A 278 -14.80 -5.51 2.30
C HIS A 278 -16.23 -6.05 2.47
N HIS A 279 -16.61 -7.08 1.72
CA HIS A 279 -17.93 -7.71 1.88
C HIS A 279 -18.05 -8.56 3.15
N ALA A 280 -16.93 -9.08 3.69
CA ALA A 280 -16.93 -9.76 4.97
C ALA A 280 -17.03 -8.79 6.17
N PHE A 281 -16.47 -7.58 6.03
CA PHE A 281 -16.40 -6.53 7.05
C PHE A 281 -16.74 -5.14 6.46
N PRO A 282 -18.00 -4.91 6.04
CA PRO A 282 -18.37 -3.69 5.30
C PRO A 282 -18.25 -2.42 6.13
N TRP A 283 -18.28 -2.51 7.46
CA TRP A 283 -18.10 -1.38 8.39
C TRP A 283 -16.64 -1.00 8.66
N ASP A 284 -15.65 -1.73 8.13
CA ASP A 284 -14.24 -1.39 8.33
C ASP A 284 -13.81 -0.21 7.44
N TYR A 285 -13.32 0.87 8.04
CA TYR A 285 -12.94 2.10 7.33
C TYR A 285 -11.78 1.91 6.36
N LYS A 286 -10.96 0.87 6.56
CA LYS A 286 -9.86 0.54 5.67
C LYS A 286 -10.34 -0.21 4.44
N ALA A 287 -11.49 -0.89 4.53
CA ALA A 287 -11.97 -1.85 3.54
C ALA A 287 -10.90 -2.92 3.16
N ALA A 288 -9.96 -3.21 4.07
CA ALA A 288 -8.87 -4.17 3.87
C ALA A 288 -8.31 -4.66 5.22
N GLU A 289 -7.81 -5.90 5.26
CA GLU A 289 -7.19 -6.49 6.46
C GLU A 289 -5.91 -5.77 6.89
N LEU A 290 -5.07 -5.37 5.92
CA LEU A 290 -3.73 -4.87 6.21
C LEU A 290 -3.70 -3.35 6.44
N GLY A 291 -3.00 -2.91 7.50
CA GLY A 291 -2.72 -1.50 7.81
C GLY A 291 -1.65 -0.84 6.93
N ASN A 292 -1.36 -1.40 5.75
CA ASN A 292 -0.26 -0.97 4.91
C ASN A 292 -0.85 -0.19 3.73
N TYR A 293 -0.53 1.09 3.59
CA TYR A 293 -0.99 1.97 2.50
C TYR A 293 -0.57 1.54 1.08
N GLY A 294 0.08 0.38 0.91
CA GLY A 294 0.80 -0.01 -0.31
C GLY A 294 -0.04 0.01 -1.59
N LEU A 295 -1.34 -0.27 -1.49
CA LEU A 295 -2.33 -0.10 -2.56
C LEU A 295 -3.64 0.53 -2.07
N ASN A 296 -3.69 1.00 -0.83
CA ASN A 296 -4.90 1.52 -0.18
C ASN A 296 -4.71 2.99 0.20
N TRP A 297 -4.64 3.81 -0.84
CA TRP A 297 -4.42 5.25 -0.74
C TRP A 297 -5.61 5.96 -0.09
N SER A 298 -6.84 5.44 -0.25
CA SER A 298 -8.04 5.94 0.44
C SER A 298 -7.88 5.89 1.96
N THR A 299 -7.35 4.78 2.50
CA THR A 299 -7.06 4.68 3.94
C THR A 299 -6.02 5.71 4.38
N GLY A 300 -4.96 5.91 3.58
CA GLY A 300 -3.95 6.94 3.87
C GLY A 300 -4.51 8.36 3.85
N PHE A 301 -5.44 8.64 2.94
CA PHE A 301 -6.17 9.90 2.92
C PHE A 301 -7.03 10.08 4.18
N ILE A 302 -7.81 9.07 4.57
CA ILE A 302 -8.66 9.12 5.77
C ILE A 302 -7.81 9.28 7.04
N ASP A 303 -6.70 8.55 7.18
CA ASP A 303 -5.78 8.68 8.32
C ASP A 303 -5.10 10.06 8.38
N LEU A 304 -4.82 10.68 7.21
CA LEU A 304 -4.35 12.07 7.17
C LEU A 304 -5.43 13.04 7.66
N MET A 305 -6.67 12.84 7.20
CA MET A 305 -7.81 13.66 7.64
C MET A 305 -8.09 13.49 9.13
N ASP A 306 -7.89 12.29 9.67
CA ASP A 306 -7.98 12.01 11.10
C ASP A 306 -6.90 12.75 11.91
N LYS A 307 -5.65 12.73 11.44
CA LYS A 307 -4.54 13.47 12.08
C LYS A 307 -4.75 14.98 12.14
N ILE A 308 -5.42 15.57 11.15
CA ILE A 308 -5.79 17.01 11.18
C ILE A 308 -7.12 17.26 11.90
N GLY A 309 -7.75 16.21 12.45
CA GLY A 309 -9.02 16.27 13.18
C GLY A 309 -10.25 16.43 12.27
N TRP A 310 -10.16 16.20 10.98
CA TRP A 310 -11.29 16.30 10.05
C TRP A 310 -12.09 15.00 9.95
N ALA A 311 -11.45 13.86 10.21
CA ALA A 311 -12.09 12.55 10.40
C ALA A 311 -11.94 12.10 11.86
N TYR A 312 -12.83 11.23 12.33
CA TYR A 312 -12.81 10.63 13.68
C TYR A 312 -13.72 9.40 13.72
N ASP A 313 -13.73 8.65 14.83
CA ASP A 313 -14.57 7.44 15.01
C ASP A 313 -14.31 6.38 13.91
N LEU A 314 -13.03 6.18 13.58
CA LEU A 314 -12.56 5.25 12.54
C LEU A 314 -12.70 3.80 13.04
N LYS A 315 -13.50 2.99 12.34
CA LYS A 315 -13.89 1.62 12.74
C LYS A 315 -13.07 0.56 12.03
N THR A 316 -12.40 -0.33 12.76
CA THR A 316 -11.64 -1.44 12.16
C THR A 316 -11.96 -2.76 12.85
N ALA A 317 -11.94 -3.86 12.10
CA ALA A 317 -12.05 -5.19 12.65
C ALA A 317 -10.81 -5.55 13.46
N SER A 318 -10.99 -6.27 14.58
CA SER A 318 -9.86 -6.77 15.36
C SER A 318 -9.17 -7.92 14.62
N LEU A 319 -7.88 -8.14 14.89
CA LEU A 319 -7.13 -9.26 14.29
C LEU A 319 -7.76 -10.61 14.64
N ASP A 320 -8.36 -10.75 15.82
CA ASP A 320 -8.95 -12.01 16.26
C ASP A 320 -10.28 -12.28 15.54
N THR A 321 -11.09 -11.24 15.30
CA THR A 321 -12.29 -11.32 14.46
C THR A 321 -11.94 -11.74 13.03
N ILE A 322 -10.89 -11.15 12.45
CA ILE A 322 -10.43 -11.49 11.09
C ILE A 322 -9.98 -12.95 11.03
N LYS A 323 -9.17 -13.40 12.00
CA LYS A 323 -8.73 -14.80 12.11
C LYS A 323 -9.91 -15.77 12.24
N ARG A 324 -10.90 -15.45 13.09
CA ARG A 324 -12.11 -16.27 13.26
C ARG A 324 -12.89 -16.39 11.95
N ARG A 325 -13.05 -15.28 11.21
CA ARG A 325 -13.73 -15.28 9.90
C ARG A 325 -12.99 -16.15 8.88
N ILE A 326 -11.67 -16.01 8.77
CA ILE A 326 -10.84 -16.83 7.86
C ILE A 326 -10.97 -18.32 8.21
N LYS A 327 -10.90 -18.68 9.50
CA LYS A 327 -11.04 -20.09 9.94
C LYS A 327 -12.43 -20.65 9.64
N ARG A 328 -13.48 -19.83 9.78
CA ARG A 328 -14.88 -20.23 9.56
C ARG A 328 -15.24 -20.40 8.09
N SER A 329 -14.92 -19.39 7.27
CA SER A 329 -15.46 -19.26 5.90
C SER A 329 -14.40 -19.05 4.82
N GLY A 330 -13.11 -18.92 5.16
CA GLY A 330 -12.05 -18.70 4.19
C GLY A 330 -11.89 -19.84 3.19
N ASP A 331 -11.40 -19.51 1.99
CA ASP A 331 -11.10 -20.48 0.91
C ASP A 331 -9.78 -21.26 1.14
N GLY A 332 -9.08 -21.01 2.25
CA GLY A 332 -7.80 -21.64 2.59
C GLY A 332 -6.57 -21.00 1.93
N THR A 333 -6.74 -19.90 1.19
CA THR A 333 -5.60 -19.12 0.66
C THR A 333 -4.82 -18.42 1.77
N ILE A 334 -5.46 -18.08 2.90
CA ILE A 334 -4.82 -17.69 4.16
C ILE A 334 -5.00 -18.82 5.18
N LYS A 335 -3.89 -19.27 5.79
CA LYS A 335 -3.90 -20.28 6.86
C LYS A 335 -3.64 -19.61 8.21
N VAL A 336 -4.52 -19.82 9.18
CA VAL A 336 -4.44 -19.28 10.55
C VAL A 336 -3.92 -20.40 11.49
N LYS A 337 -2.99 -20.09 12.41
CA LYS A 337 -2.47 -21.05 13.42
C LYS A 337 -3.53 -21.38 14.49
N GLU A 338 -3.37 -22.53 15.17
CA GLU A 338 -4.43 -23.28 15.88
C GLU A 338 -5.08 -22.66 17.14
N ASP A 339 -4.67 -21.50 17.65
CA ASP A 339 -5.06 -21.07 19.01
C ASP A 339 -6.40 -20.32 19.17
N VAL A 340 -7.39 -20.52 18.29
CA VAL A 340 -8.70 -19.86 18.42
C VAL A 340 -9.85 -20.85 18.26
N ASP A 341 -10.61 -21.06 19.32
CA ASP A 341 -11.85 -21.85 19.30
C ASP A 341 -12.88 -21.15 18.41
N ALA A 342 -13.19 -21.77 17.28
CA ALA A 342 -14.22 -21.31 16.37
C ALA A 342 -15.48 -22.15 16.62
N HIS A 343 -16.35 -21.68 17.50
CA HIS A 343 -17.68 -22.26 17.62
C HIS A 343 -18.48 -21.92 16.35
N GLY A 344 -18.99 -22.98 15.69
CA GLY A 344 -19.57 -22.90 14.36
C GLY A 344 -21.04 -22.50 14.38
N HIS A 345 -21.34 -21.40 13.71
CA HIS A 345 -22.66 -21.14 13.14
C HIS A 345 -22.50 -20.66 11.69
N GLU A 346 -23.17 -21.35 10.76
CA GLU A 346 -23.30 -20.95 9.36
C GLU A 346 -24.32 -19.81 9.27
N HIS A 347 -23.98 -18.71 8.60
CA HIS A 347 -24.91 -17.60 8.40
C HIS A 347 -24.87 -17.11 6.96
N GLY A 348 -26.05 -17.03 6.35
CA GLY A 348 -26.28 -16.63 4.95
C GLY A 348 -26.81 -15.21 4.79
N ASP A 349 -26.83 -14.38 5.85
CA ASP A 349 -27.38 -13.03 5.80
C ASP A 349 -26.25 -11.99 5.67
N SER A 350 -26.29 -11.20 4.59
CA SER A 350 -25.30 -10.15 4.29
C SER A 350 -25.63 -8.85 5.01
N ILE A 351 -24.65 -8.30 5.75
CA ILE A 351 -24.73 -6.99 6.41
C ILE A 351 -24.22 -5.92 5.43
N TRP A 352 -24.76 -4.69 5.46
CA TRP A 352 -24.32 -3.62 4.55
C TRP A 352 -23.48 -2.50 5.17
N GLY A 353 -23.51 -2.24 6.48
CA GLY A 353 -22.76 -1.11 7.08
C GLY A 353 -22.92 -1.01 8.60
N TRP A 354 -22.30 -0.01 9.23
CA TRP A 354 -22.36 0.18 10.68
C TRP A 354 -23.73 0.66 11.18
N GLY A 355 -24.27 -0.02 12.19
CA GLY A 355 -25.54 0.34 12.84
C GLY A 355 -26.80 -0.20 12.16
N ASP A 356 -26.70 -1.26 11.34
CA ASP A 356 -27.87 -1.98 10.81
C ASP A 356 -28.58 -2.75 11.95
N GLU A 357 -29.91 -2.86 11.88
CA GLU A 357 -30.73 -3.53 12.91
C GLU A 357 -30.41 -5.01 13.04
N ASP A 358 -29.96 -5.64 11.96
CA ASP A 358 -29.56 -7.04 11.86
C ASP A 358 -28.08 -7.28 12.21
N MET A 359 -27.34 -6.25 12.64
CA MET A 359 -25.97 -6.38 13.11
C MET A 359 -25.93 -7.09 14.47
N LYS A 360 -25.20 -8.22 14.51
CA LYS A 360 -25.06 -9.05 15.71
C LYS A 360 -24.24 -8.37 16.80
N GLU A 361 -24.56 -8.67 18.05
CA GLU A 361 -23.84 -8.14 19.22
C GLU A 361 -22.36 -8.54 19.24
N GLU A 362 -22.02 -9.76 18.80
CA GLU A 362 -20.62 -10.22 18.69
C GLU A 362 -19.78 -9.34 17.75
N ASP A 363 -20.35 -8.92 16.61
CA ASP A 363 -19.67 -8.02 15.66
C ASP A 363 -19.51 -6.59 16.22
N LYS A 364 -20.35 -6.19 17.18
CA LYS A 364 -20.26 -4.91 17.90
C LYS A 364 -19.23 -4.95 19.03
N GLU A 365 -19.14 -6.06 19.77
CA GLU A 365 -18.20 -6.26 20.88
C GLU A 365 -16.74 -6.33 20.44
N ASP A 366 -16.50 -6.87 19.25
CA ASP A 366 -15.18 -7.09 18.64
C ASP A 366 -14.57 -5.85 17.96
N LEU A 367 -15.29 -4.72 17.96
CA LEU A 367 -14.94 -3.53 17.21
C LEU A 367 -13.81 -2.74 17.89
N ARG A 368 -12.80 -2.33 17.10
CA ARG A 368 -11.85 -1.29 17.51
C ARG A 368 -12.21 0.04 16.88
N VAL A 369 -12.48 1.03 17.72
CA VAL A 369 -12.75 2.41 17.30
C VAL A 369 -11.58 3.29 17.70
N PHE A 370 -10.97 3.94 16.72
CA PHE A 370 -9.90 4.92 16.95
C PHE A 370 -10.45 6.35 17.01
N ASN A 371 -9.79 7.18 17.82
CA ASN A 371 -10.07 8.61 17.97
C ASN A 371 -11.55 8.93 18.20
N LYS A 372 -12.12 8.29 19.23
CA LYS A 372 -13.44 8.68 19.75
C LYS A 372 -13.36 10.13 20.23
N LEU A 373 -14.34 10.93 19.81
CA LEU A 373 -14.46 12.31 20.22
C LEU A 373 -14.91 12.35 21.69
N ASN A 374 -14.08 12.89 22.57
CA ASN A 374 -14.39 13.01 24.00
C ASN A 374 -15.27 14.25 24.20
N THR A 375 -16.52 14.07 24.63
CA THR A 375 -17.48 15.17 24.78
C THR A 375 -17.10 16.16 25.88
N ALA A 376 -16.21 15.76 26.81
CA ALA A 376 -15.73 16.60 27.90
C ALA A 376 -14.73 17.71 27.47
N ASP A 377 -14.11 17.59 26.29
CA ASP A 377 -13.05 18.50 25.84
C ASP A 377 -13.57 19.62 24.90
N MET A 378 -14.90 19.79 24.77
CA MET A 378 -15.50 20.84 23.96
C MET A 378 -15.73 22.13 24.75
N ALA A 379 -15.38 23.27 24.15
CA ALA A 379 -15.85 24.57 24.63
C ALA A 379 -17.39 24.60 24.62
N PRO A 380 -18.04 25.17 25.66
CA PRO A 380 -19.49 25.05 25.88
C PRO A 380 -20.33 25.43 24.64
N ASN A 381 -19.88 26.45 23.92
CA ASN A 381 -20.62 27.03 22.80
C ASN A 381 -20.51 26.20 21.49
N LEU A 382 -19.63 25.20 21.44
CA LEU A 382 -19.48 24.28 20.30
C LEU A 382 -20.27 22.98 20.50
N ALA A 383 -20.57 22.63 21.75
CA ALA A 383 -21.37 21.46 22.09
C ALA A 383 -22.81 21.63 21.58
N ASP A 384 -23.42 22.81 21.77
CA ASP A 384 -24.80 23.07 21.36
C ASP A 384 -25.02 23.04 19.83
N LEU A 385 -24.00 23.41 19.04
CA LEU A 385 -24.07 23.37 17.57
C LEU A 385 -23.89 21.96 16.98
N VAL A 386 -23.31 21.03 17.77
CA VAL A 386 -23.08 19.63 17.38
C VAL A 386 -24.20 18.73 17.93
N LEU A 387 -24.73 19.06 19.11
CA LEU A 387 -25.78 18.31 19.79
C LEU A 387 -27.17 18.51 19.16
N SER A 388 -27.40 19.59 18.42
CA SER A 388 -28.71 19.84 17.77
C SER A 388 -29.05 18.88 16.62
N ASN A 389 -28.14 17.98 16.23
CA ASN A 389 -28.33 17.03 15.12
C ASN A 389 -28.17 15.56 15.53
N SER A 390 -28.17 15.24 16.82
CA SER A 390 -28.14 13.84 17.28
C SER A 390 -28.97 13.68 18.55
N GLU A 391 -30.28 13.48 18.39
CA GLU A 391 -31.09 12.91 19.46
C GLU A 391 -31.58 11.52 19.04
N ASP A 392 -31.11 10.51 19.78
CA ASP A 392 -31.99 9.46 20.28
C ASP A 392 -31.49 9.08 21.69
N PRO A 393 -32.32 9.21 22.75
CA PRO A 393 -31.93 8.90 24.11
C PRO A 393 -32.08 7.40 24.37
N VAL A 394 -30.96 6.67 24.42
CA VAL A 394 -30.95 5.29 24.93
C VAL A 394 -31.13 5.34 26.45
N LYS A 395 -32.26 4.82 26.94
CA LYS A 395 -32.55 4.67 28.37
C LYS A 395 -31.53 3.72 29.03
N PRO A 396 -31.07 4.01 30.26
CA PRO A 396 -30.14 3.13 30.96
C PRO A 396 -30.86 1.87 31.44
N VAL A 397 -30.32 0.71 31.07
CA VAL A 397 -30.71 -0.60 31.60
C VAL A 397 -30.02 -0.80 32.95
N GLU A 398 -30.79 -0.91 34.04
CA GLU A 398 -30.28 -1.27 35.36
C GLU A 398 -29.77 -2.71 35.38
N TYR A 399 -28.46 -2.89 35.53
CA TYR A 399 -27.84 -4.19 35.76
C TYR A 399 -27.81 -4.49 37.27
N ARG A 400 -28.66 -5.40 37.75
CA ARG A 400 -28.52 -6.00 39.09
C ARG A 400 -27.45 -7.09 39.06
N GLY A 401 -26.19 -6.69 39.21
CA GLY A 401 -25.07 -7.58 39.51
C GLY A 401 -24.54 -7.31 40.92
N ARG A 402 -24.17 -8.36 41.67
CA ARG A 402 -23.66 -8.28 43.06
C ARG A 402 -22.45 -7.33 43.16
N PRO A 403 -22.28 -6.61 44.28
CA PRO A 403 -21.12 -5.75 44.47
C PRO A 403 -19.86 -6.61 44.54
N VAL A 404 -19.06 -6.56 43.48
CA VAL A 404 -17.66 -6.93 43.52
C VAL A 404 -16.93 -5.64 43.81
N ASP A 405 -16.28 -5.55 44.97
CA ASP A 405 -15.48 -4.38 45.33
C ASP A 405 -14.52 -4.06 44.18
N PRO A 406 -14.50 -2.82 43.68
CA PRO A 406 -13.57 -2.44 42.64
C PRO A 406 -12.15 -2.71 43.17
N PRO A 407 -11.27 -3.36 42.38
CA PRO A 407 -9.88 -3.49 42.78
C PRO A 407 -9.36 -2.08 43.04
N LYS A 408 -8.84 -1.85 44.25
CA LYS A 408 -8.27 -0.57 44.67
C LYS A 408 -7.42 -0.03 43.51
N PRO A 409 -7.61 1.23 43.08
CA PRO A 409 -6.78 1.78 42.03
C PRO A 409 -5.34 1.64 42.48
N LYS A 410 -4.57 0.78 41.80
CA LYS A 410 -3.13 0.87 41.88
C LYS A 410 -2.83 2.27 41.42
N LEU A 411 -2.33 3.10 42.35
CA LEU A 411 -1.66 4.35 42.02
C LEU A 411 -0.73 4.03 40.85
N ILE A 412 -1.14 4.45 39.66
CA ILE A 412 -0.24 4.53 38.53
C ILE A 412 0.72 5.61 38.99
N ASN A 413 1.86 5.20 39.53
CA ASN A 413 3.02 6.07 39.65
C ASN A 413 3.13 6.72 38.27
N SER A 414 2.84 8.03 38.22
CA SER A 414 3.15 8.86 37.08
C SER A 414 4.55 8.46 36.65
N GLN A 415 4.68 7.88 35.46
CA GLN A 415 6.01 7.63 34.94
C GLN A 415 6.78 8.94 35.05
N PRO A 416 8.00 8.95 35.61
CA PRO A 416 8.79 10.16 35.63
C PRO A 416 8.81 10.69 34.20
N SER A 417 8.37 11.95 34.03
CA SER A 417 8.40 12.63 32.73
C SER A 417 9.77 12.38 32.12
N GLN A 418 9.81 11.71 30.95
CA GLN A 418 11.03 11.52 30.18
C GLN A 418 11.78 12.86 30.14
N PRO A 419 13.08 12.90 30.46
CA PRO A 419 13.81 14.16 30.52
C PRO A 419 13.63 14.90 29.20
N GLN A 420 13.08 16.12 29.29
CA GLN A 420 12.77 16.93 28.12
C GLN A 420 14.10 17.28 27.42
N TYR A 421 14.40 16.58 26.33
CA TYR A 421 15.65 16.75 25.62
C TYR A 421 15.75 18.18 25.07
N GLN A 422 16.79 18.92 25.50
CA GLN A 422 17.05 20.26 24.98
C GLN A 422 17.76 20.15 23.62
N TRP A 423 17.06 20.58 22.58
CA TRP A 423 17.56 20.55 21.21
C TRP A 423 18.52 21.71 20.94
N GLU A 424 19.81 21.42 20.75
CA GLU A 424 20.77 22.41 20.27
C GLU A 424 20.80 22.44 18.74
N ILE A 425 20.17 23.46 18.15
CA ILE A 425 20.03 23.63 16.69
C ILE A 425 21.35 24.09 16.07
N VAL A 426 21.75 23.45 14.98
CA VAL A 426 22.88 23.81 14.12
C VAL A 426 22.36 24.61 12.93
N TRP A 427 22.20 25.92 13.11
CA TRP A 427 21.57 26.84 12.13
C TRP A 427 22.22 26.81 10.75
N ARG A 428 23.54 26.61 10.66
CA ARG A 428 24.23 26.42 9.36
C ARG A 428 23.59 25.32 8.52
N ASN A 429 23.26 24.18 9.14
CA ASN A 429 22.69 23.03 8.45
C ASN A 429 21.22 23.29 8.09
N VAL A 430 20.47 24.00 8.95
CA VAL A 430 19.10 24.44 8.66
C VAL A 430 19.07 25.34 7.43
N ILE A 431 19.94 26.36 7.37
CA ILE A 431 20.05 27.27 6.23
C ILE A 431 20.40 26.51 4.95
N LEU A 432 21.33 25.55 5.02
CA LEU A 432 21.68 24.70 3.89
C LEU A 432 20.47 23.91 3.37
N PHE A 433 19.65 23.32 4.25
CA PHE A 433 18.46 22.58 3.83
C PHE A 433 17.33 23.48 3.30
N LEU A 434 17.18 24.68 3.86
CA LEU A 434 16.28 25.72 3.33
C LEU A 434 16.69 26.19 1.94
N TYR A 435 17.97 26.07 1.58
CA TYR A 435 18.43 26.27 0.21
C TYR A 435 18.22 25.02 -0.65
N LEU A 436 18.71 23.85 -0.22
CA LEU A 436 18.73 22.64 -1.04
C LEU A 436 17.33 22.20 -1.52
N HIS A 437 16.32 22.18 -0.63
CA HIS A 437 15.02 21.61 -0.97
C HIS A 437 14.20 22.49 -1.95
N PRO A 438 14.06 23.81 -1.75
CA PRO A 438 13.37 24.66 -2.73
C PRO A 438 14.07 24.68 -4.09
N PHE A 439 15.41 24.75 -4.11
CA PHE A 439 16.16 24.72 -5.37
C PHE A 439 16.16 23.34 -6.04
N ALA A 440 15.98 22.25 -5.29
CA ALA A 440 15.71 20.94 -5.86
C ALA A 440 14.32 20.87 -6.50
N ILE A 441 13.28 21.44 -5.88
CA ILE A 441 11.94 21.54 -6.48
C ILE A 441 12.00 22.35 -7.77
N TYR A 442 12.72 23.47 -7.75
CA TYR A 442 12.97 24.26 -8.96
C TYR A 442 13.79 23.48 -10.01
N GLY A 443 14.78 22.71 -9.58
CA GLY A 443 15.50 21.78 -10.43
C GLY A 443 14.58 20.74 -11.07
N LEU A 444 13.62 20.18 -10.33
CA LEU A 444 12.64 19.23 -10.87
C LEU A 444 11.76 19.88 -11.93
N TYR A 445 11.33 21.12 -11.69
CA TYR A 445 10.64 21.92 -12.68
C TYR A 445 11.49 22.08 -13.95
N LEU A 446 12.74 22.54 -13.83
CA LEU A 446 13.66 22.69 -14.98
C LEU A 446 13.92 21.39 -15.72
N LEU A 447 14.09 20.28 -15.00
CA LEU A 447 14.33 18.95 -15.57
C LEU A 447 13.19 18.54 -16.52
N VAL A 448 11.96 18.91 -16.18
CA VAL A 448 10.74 18.57 -16.94
C VAL A 448 10.46 19.60 -18.04
N THR A 449 10.75 20.88 -17.82
CA THR A 449 10.30 21.95 -18.74
C THR A 449 11.38 22.52 -19.64
N ALA A 450 12.65 22.44 -19.26
CA ALA A 450 13.73 23.22 -19.89
C ALA A 450 14.97 22.39 -20.25
N CYS A 451 15.21 21.27 -19.56
CA CYS A 451 16.39 20.45 -19.81
C CYS A 451 16.29 19.64 -21.11
N LYS A 452 17.44 19.45 -21.74
CA LYS A 452 17.60 18.50 -22.85
C LYS A 452 17.43 17.07 -22.35
N ILE A 453 16.92 16.19 -23.21
CA ILE A 453 16.70 14.78 -22.85
C ILE A 453 17.98 14.06 -22.39
N LYS A 454 19.15 14.43 -22.94
CA LYS A 454 20.46 13.92 -22.51
C LYS A 454 20.77 14.25 -21.04
N THR A 455 20.39 15.45 -20.60
CA THR A 455 20.53 15.90 -19.21
C THR A 455 19.64 15.06 -18.27
N ILE A 456 18.43 14.70 -18.72
CA ILE A 456 17.54 13.81 -17.95
C ILE A 456 18.19 12.44 -17.74
N TYR A 457 18.69 11.81 -18.81
CA TYR A 457 19.38 10.52 -18.70
C TYR A 457 20.63 10.60 -17.81
N TRP A 458 21.38 11.69 -17.93
CA TRP A 458 22.55 11.95 -17.09
C TRP A 458 22.19 12.04 -15.61
N VAL A 459 21.16 12.81 -15.25
CA VAL A 459 20.67 12.93 -13.86
C VAL A 459 20.24 11.57 -13.33
N LEU A 460 19.47 10.79 -14.10
CA LEU A 460 19.03 9.45 -13.70
C LEU A 460 20.20 8.49 -13.49
N ALA A 461 21.21 8.53 -14.38
CA ALA A 461 22.42 7.72 -14.24
C ALA A 461 23.22 8.11 -12.99
N LEU A 462 23.37 9.40 -12.71
CA LEU A 462 24.07 9.90 -11.53
C LEU A 462 23.36 9.52 -10.23
N VAL A 463 22.03 9.58 -10.19
CA VAL A 463 21.24 9.09 -9.03
C VAL A 463 21.53 7.61 -8.80
N PHE A 464 21.55 6.80 -9.86
CA PHE A 464 21.88 5.38 -9.77
C PHE A 464 23.29 5.13 -9.21
N LEU A 465 24.28 5.81 -9.78
CA LEU A 465 25.67 5.66 -9.41
C LEU A 465 25.93 6.13 -7.96
N ALA A 466 25.40 7.29 -7.56
CA ALA A 466 25.48 7.76 -6.17
C ALA A 466 24.84 6.75 -5.20
N GLY A 467 23.71 6.14 -5.58
CA GLY A 467 23.08 5.07 -4.83
C GLY A 467 23.98 3.84 -4.63
N GLN A 468 24.78 3.45 -5.63
CA GLN A 468 25.75 2.35 -5.49
C GLN A 468 26.90 2.69 -4.54
N GLY A 469 27.36 3.95 -4.53
CA GLY A 469 28.38 4.43 -3.59
C GLY A 469 27.99 4.25 -2.12
N ILE A 470 26.72 4.55 -1.79
CA ILE A 470 26.18 4.31 -0.45
C ILE A 470 25.91 2.83 -0.22
N THR A 471 25.18 2.18 -1.13
CA THR A 471 24.57 0.87 -0.83
C THR A 471 25.54 -0.29 -1.00
N SER A 472 26.28 -0.33 -2.10
CA SER A 472 27.31 -1.35 -2.33
C SER A 472 28.60 -0.99 -1.61
N GLY A 473 28.94 0.30 -1.54
CA GLY A 473 30.12 0.81 -0.82
C GLY A 473 29.88 0.99 0.69
N ALA A 474 29.53 2.21 1.11
CA ALA A 474 29.51 2.63 2.51
C ALA A 474 28.79 1.62 3.43
N HIS A 475 27.63 1.15 3.00
CA HIS A 475 26.78 0.23 3.75
C HIS A 475 27.33 -1.21 3.75
N ARG A 476 27.32 -1.90 2.61
CA ARG A 476 27.59 -3.35 2.57
C ARG A 476 29.07 -3.71 2.64
N LEU A 477 29.93 -2.93 1.98
CA LEU A 477 31.37 -3.20 1.94
C LEU A 477 32.05 -2.73 3.24
N TRP A 478 31.94 -1.44 3.56
CA TRP A 478 32.71 -0.83 4.65
C TRP A 478 32.03 -0.93 6.02
N SER A 479 30.71 -0.77 6.11
CA SER A 479 30.04 -0.85 7.42
C SER A 479 29.85 -2.28 7.90
N HIS A 480 29.40 -3.19 7.02
CA HIS A 480 29.03 -4.56 7.40
C HIS A 480 30.02 -5.66 6.98
N ARG A 481 31.03 -5.34 6.16
CA ARG A 481 32.03 -6.32 5.66
C ARG A 481 31.38 -7.54 4.96
N ALA A 482 30.22 -7.32 4.32
CA ALA A 482 29.39 -8.37 3.72
C ALA A 482 30.03 -9.05 2.49
N TYR A 483 31.02 -8.40 1.89
CA TYR A 483 31.88 -8.94 0.85
C TYR A 483 33.24 -8.25 0.87
N LYS A 484 34.23 -8.79 0.16
CA LYS A 484 35.54 -8.16 -0.06
C LYS A 484 35.64 -7.62 -1.47
N ALA A 485 36.31 -6.49 -1.63
CA ALA A 485 36.50 -5.82 -2.92
C ALA A 485 37.99 -5.61 -3.21
N ARG A 486 38.39 -5.84 -4.45
CA ARG A 486 39.73 -5.47 -4.94
C ARG A 486 39.85 -3.96 -5.09
N LEU A 487 41.09 -3.47 -5.19
CA LEU A 487 41.41 -2.04 -5.25
C LEU A 487 40.61 -1.27 -6.32
N PRO A 488 40.44 -1.76 -7.58
CA PRO A 488 39.67 -1.03 -8.59
C PRO A 488 38.22 -0.74 -8.17
N LEU A 489 37.55 -1.73 -7.57
CA LEU A 489 36.17 -1.58 -7.10
C LEU A 489 36.09 -0.67 -5.87
N ARG A 490 37.06 -0.75 -4.95
CA ARG A 490 37.13 0.14 -3.77
C ARG A 490 37.30 1.60 -4.19
N ILE A 491 38.20 1.88 -5.14
CA ILE A 491 38.38 3.24 -5.69
C ILE A 491 37.09 3.71 -6.37
N PHE A 492 36.49 2.87 -7.22
CA PHE A 492 35.23 3.21 -7.90
C PHE A 492 34.11 3.54 -6.92
N LEU A 493 33.85 2.68 -5.94
CA LEU A 493 32.82 2.92 -4.92
C LEU A 493 33.14 4.12 -4.03
N CYS A 494 34.42 4.41 -3.77
CA CYS A 494 34.84 5.59 -3.04
C CYS A 494 34.50 6.88 -3.81
N ILE A 495 34.74 6.92 -5.13
CA ILE A 495 34.34 8.05 -5.98
C ILE A 495 32.81 8.22 -5.93
N LEU A 496 32.06 7.14 -6.10
CA LEU A 496 30.60 7.18 -6.06
C LEU A 496 30.03 7.59 -4.70
N GLN A 497 30.64 7.14 -3.60
CA GLN A 497 30.27 7.57 -2.25
C GLN A 497 30.56 9.07 -2.07
N THR A 498 31.71 9.55 -2.55
CA THR A 498 32.04 10.98 -2.50
C THR A 498 31.00 11.81 -3.25
N MET A 499 30.51 11.32 -4.40
CA MET A 499 29.43 11.97 -5.16
C MET A 499 28.08 12.03 -4.43
N SER A 500 27.87 11.18 -3.43
CA SER A 500 26.65 11.17 -2.62
C SER A 500 26.65 12.21 -1.50
N VAL A 501 27.82 12.74 -1.12
CA VAL A 501 28.01 13.78 -0.08
C VAL A 501 27.22 13.49 1.22
N GLN A 502 27.42 12.30 1.77
CA GLN A 502 26.84 11.87 3.05
C GLN A 502 27.93 11.58 4.09
N THR A 503 28.81 12.54 4.36
CA THR A 503 30.01 12.39 5.21
C THR A 503 31.07 11.42 4.64
N PRO A 504 32.33 11.46 5.13
CA PRO A 504 33.34 10.47 4.74
C PRO A 504 32.89 9.04 5.08
N ILE A 505 33.36 8.05 4.31
CA ILE A 505 33.05 6.62 4.54
C ILE A 505 33.30 6.22 6.00
N TYR A 506 34.40 6.70 6.60
CA TYR A 506 34.74 6.43 8.00
C TYR A 506 33.64 6.87 8.98
N ASP A 507 33.19 8.12 8.87
CA ASP A 507 32.18 8.68 9.77
C ASP A 507 30.80 8.08 9.53
N TRP A 508 30.45 7.84 8.26
CA TRP A 508 29.20 7.18 7.88
C TRP A 508 29.15 5.77 8.47
N ALA A 509 30.22 4.99 8.31
CA ALA A 509 30.29 3.61 8.81
C ALA A 509 30.30 3.55 10.33
N ARG A 510 30.98 4.47 11.03
CA ARG A 510 30.88 4.59 12.49
C ARG A 510 29.44 4.80 12.92
N ASP A 511 28.78 5.84 12.40
CA ASP A 511 27.41 6.17 12.80
C ASP A 511 26.43 5.03 12.46
N HIS A 512 26.64 4.35 11.33
CA HIS A 512 25.84 3.20 10.91
C HIS A 512 26.05 1.98 11.83
N ARG A 513 27.29 1.67 12.23
CA ARG A 513 27.58 0.60 13.21
C ARG A 513 26.97 0.91 14.58
N VAL A 514 27.04 2.16 15.04
CA VAL A 514 26.38 2.62 16.27
C VAL A 514 24.86 2.44 16.17
N HIS A 515 24.27 2.85 15.05
CA HIS A 515 22.84 2.66 14.80
C HIS A 515 22.43 1.20 14.94
N HIS A 516 23.15 0.25 14.34
CA HIS A 516 22.85 -1.18 14.47
C HIS A 516 23.05 -1.74 15.88
N LYS A 517 24.11 -1.31 16.59
CA LYS A 517 24.41 -1.80 17.94
C LYS A 517 23.41 -1.28 18.98
N PHE A 518 22.94 -0.05 18.81
CA PHE A 518 22.13 0.64 19.82
C PHE A 518 20.81 1.17 19.24
N THR A 519 20.21 0.44 18.29
CA THR A 519 18.99 0.85 17.57
C THR A 519 17.90 1.29 18.52
N ASP A 520 17.19 2.37 18.17
CA ASP A 520 16.07 2.90 18.95
C ASP A 520 16.43 3.32 20.39
N THR A 521 17.69 3.62 20.68
CA THR A 521 18.16 4.22 21.95
C THR A 521 18.68 5.64 21.73
N ASP A 522 19.07 6.35 22.79
CA ASP A 522 19.70 7.67 22.67
C ASP A 522 21.12 7.64 22.08
N ALA A 523 21.73 6.46 21.97
CA ALA A 523 22.98 6.26 21.23
C ALA A 523 22.76 6.10 19.72
N ASP A 524 21.53 5.84 19.26
CA ASP A 524 21.20 5.78 17.83
C ASP A 524 21.20 7.20 17.22
N PRO A 525 22.08 7.52 16.26
CA PRO A 525 22.16 8.85 15.66
C PRO A 525 20.85 9.35 15.06
N HIS A 526 20.01 8.44 14.57
CA HIS A 526 18.74 8.76 13.90
C HIS A 526 17.57 7.97 14.51
N ASN A 527 17.59 7.85 15.84
CA ASN A 527 16.57 7.19 16.66
C ASN A 527 15.13 7.48 16.20
N ALA A 528 14.48 6.46 15.62
CA ALA A 528 13.14 6.56 15.09
C ALA A 528 12.06 6.80 16.16
N LYS A 529 12.33 6.53 17.45
CA LYS A 529 11.40 6.85 18.56
C LYS A 529 11.17 8.35 18.73
N ARG A 530 12.08 9.20 18.25
CA ARG A 530 11.94 10.66 18.25
C ARG A 530 11.08 11.19 17.09
N GLY A 531 10.49 10.30 16.29
CA GLY A 531 9.53 10.61 15.24
C GLY A 531 10.11 10.62 13.82
N PHE A 532 9.21 10.67 12.84
CA PHE A 532 9.57 10.62 11.41
C PHE A 532 10.49 11.77 11.01
N PHE A 533 10.14 13.01 11.37
CA PHE A 533 10.95 14.17 10.99
C PHE A 533 12.37 14.09 11.54
N PHE A 534 12.52 13.69 12.81
CA PHE A 534 13.82 13.53 13.46
C PHE A 534 14.69 12.50 12.73
N SER A 535 14.18 11.28 12.56
CA SER A 535 14.90 10.17 11.90
C SER A 535 15.15 10.41 10.42
N HIS A 536 14.30 11.20 9.74
CA HIS A 536 14.45 11.51 8.33
C HIS A 536 15.55 12.57 8.10
N MET A 537 15.44 13.74 8.74
CA MET A 537 16.40 14.84 8.50
C MET A 537 16.69 15.70 9.74
N GLY A 538 15.83 15.65 10.77
CA GLY A 538 15.95 16.47 11.97
C GLY A 538 17.26 16.24 12.73
N TRP A 539 17.73 15.01 12.78
CA TRP A 539 19.00 14.65 13.44
C TRP A 539 20.23 15.34 12.82
N LEU A 540 20.17 15.74 11.54
CA LEU A 540 21.23 16.47 10.85
C LEU A 540 21.22 17.98 11.15
N MET A 541 20.13 18.50 11.72
CA MET A 541 19.96 19.93 12.01
C MET A 541 20.28 20.29 13.46
N ILE A 542 20.69 19.32 14.27
CA ILE A 542 20.97 19.50 15.68
C ILE A 542 22.33 18.90 16.05
N LYS A 543 22.82 19.19 17.25
CA LYS A 543 23.92 18.41 17.82
C LYS A 543 23.46 17.01 18.21
N LYS A 544 24.28 16.01 17.90
CA LYS A 544 24.07 14.61 18.29
C LYS A 544 24.01 14.46 19.80
N HIS A 545 23.21 13.50 20.26
CA HIS A 545 23.18 13.13 21.68
C HIS A 545 24.58 12.72 22.16
N LYS A 546 24.91 13.00 23.42
CA LYS A 546 26.21 12.66 24.01
C LYS A 546 26.48 11.15 23.95
N ASP A 547 25.44 10.34 24.07
CA ASP A 547 25.54 8.88 24.01
C ASP A 547 25.96 8.37 22.64
N VAL A 548 25.56 9.03 21.55
CA VAL A 548 26.04 8.70 20.20
C VAL A 548 27.57 8.79 20.15
N SER A 549 28.14 9.83 20.75
CA SER A 549 29.60 10.03 20.77
C SER A 549 30.30 9.09 21.75
N THR A 550 29.68 8.85 22.91
CA THR A 550 30.26 8.04 23.99
C THR A 550 30.26 6.56 23.62
N LYS A 551 29.13 6.03 23.15
CA LYS A 551 29.00 4.67 22.64
C LYS A 551 29.67 4.50 21.27
N GLY A 552 29.78 5.55 20.47
CA GLY A 552 30.54 5.53 19.22
C GLY A 552 32.03 5.22 19.41
N LYS A 553 32.61 5.54 20.57
CA LYS A 553 34.01 5.18 20.89
C LYS A 553 34.20 3.70 21.20
N THR A 554 33.12 2.97 21.50
CA THR A 554 33.19 1.53 21.79
C THR A 554 33.03 0.67 20.54
N ILE A 555 32.90 1.29 19.36
CA ILE A 555 32.82 0.57 18.08
C ILE A 555 34.23 0.39 17.54
N ASP A 556 34.61 -0.85 17.22
CA ASP A 556 35.85 -1.12 16.49
C ASP A 556 35.78 -0.53 15.07
N LEU A 557 36.78 0.27 14.71
CA LEU A 557 36.96 0.88 13.39
C LEU A 557 38.36 0.58 12.81
N SER A 558 39.14 -0.29 13.45
CA SER A 558 40.52 -0.61 13.05
C SER A 558 40.61 -1.11 11.60
N ASP A 559 39.58 -1.79 11.10
CA ASP A 559 39.49 -2.22 9.71
C ASP A 559 39.40 -1.06 8.72
N LEU A 560 38.71 0.02 9.08
CA LEU A 560 38.59 1.21 8.25
C LEU A 560 39.86 2.06 8.33
N GLU A 561 40.55 2.05 9.46
CA GLU A 561 41.84 2.71 9.66
C GLU A 561 42.94 2.03 8.84
N ALA A 562 42.87 0.71 8.72
CA ALA A 562 43.75 -0.09 7.87
C ALA A 562 43.43 0.03 6.36
N ASP A 563 42.26 0.56 5.97
CA ASP A 563 41.88 0.75 4.57
C ASP A 563 42.43 2.08 4.02
N PRO A 564 43.48 2.06 3.15
CA PRO A 564 44.08 3.29 2.63
C PRO A 564 43.14 4.12 1.74
N VAL A 565 42.13 3.49 1.10
CA VAL A 565 41.14 4.19 0.27
C VAL A 565 40.20 4.99 1.16
N VAL A 566 39.73 4.40 2.25
CA VAL A 566 38.87 5.06 3.24
C VAL A 566 39.61 6.22 3.91
N MET A 567 40.86 5.99 4.32
CA MET A 567 41.67 7.02 4.97
C MET A 567 42.10 8.13 4.02
N PHE A 568 42.38 7.82 2.75
CA PHE A 568 42.56 8.83 1.71
C PHE A 568 41.33 9.71 1.56
N GLN A 569 40.16 9.09 1.42
CA GLN A 569 38.91 9.83 1.27
C GLN A 569 38.64 10.73 2.48
N LYS A 570 38.79 10.20 3.70
CA LYS A 570 38.60 10.95 4.94
C LYS A 570 39.52 12.18 5.00
N LYS A 571 40.80 12.02 4.67
CA LYS A 571 41.80 13.10 4.68
C LYS A 571 41.47 14.21 3.68
N TYR A 572 41.00 13.86 2.48
CA TYR A 572 40.75 14.81 1.40
C TYR A 572 39.27 15.14 1.17
N TYR A 573 38.37 14.70 2.05
CA TYR A 573 36.92 14.75 1.81
C TYR A 573 36.41 16.16 1.51
N LEU A 574 36.85 17.15 2.30
CA LEU A 574 36.45 18.56 2.10
C LEU A 574 36.94 19.12 0.76
N PHE A 575 38.09 18.67 0.27
CA PHE A 575 38.60 19.05 -1.04
C PHE A 575 37.86 18.33 -2.17
N LEU A 576 37.47 17.06 -1.99
CA LEU A 576 36.76 16.27 -2.99
C LEU A 576 35.28 16.65 -3.11
N MET A 577 34.66 17.14 -2.03
CA MET A 577 33.24 17.43 -1.94
C MET A 577 32.73 18.40 -3.02
N PRO A 578 33.37 19.55 -3.32
CA PRO A 578 32.91 20.45 -4.39
C PRO A 578 32.80 19.77 -5.76
N PHE A 579 33.71 18.84 -6.07
CA PHE A 579 33.70 18.12 -7.34
C PHE A 579 32.48 17.20 -7.49
N ALA A 580 31.87 16.77 -6.38
CA ALA A 580 30.60 16.03 -6.40
C ALA A 580 29.45 16.86 -6.98
N PHE A 581 29.55 18.19 -7.03
CA PHE A 581 28.58 19.09 -7.65
C PHE A 581 29.09 19.63 -8.99
N LEU A 582 30.35 20.08 -9.02
CA LEU A 582 30.95 20.72 -10.20
C LEU A 582 31.05 19.78 -11.40
N ILE A 583 31.51 18.53 -11.21
CA ILE A 583 31.66 17.59 -12.34
C ILE A 583 30.29 17.21 -12.93
N PRO A 584 29.29 16.79 -12.11
CA PRO A 584 27.95 16.52 -12.60
C PRO A 584 27.29 17.68 -13.34
N ALA A 585 27.53 18.93 -12.90
CA ALA A 585 27.01 20.12 -13.56
C ALA A 585 27.82 20.54 -14.81
N ALA A 586 29.13 20.27 -14.85
CA ALA A 586 29.97 20.63 -15.99
C ALA A 586 29.72 19.73 -17.20
N VAL A 587 29.42 18.44 -16.99
CA VAL A 587 29.26 17.47 -18.08
C VAL A 587 28.13 17.85 -19.05
N PRO A 588 26.88 18.11 -18.61
CA PRO A 588 25.82 18.53 -19.52
C PRO A 588 26.12 19.86 -20.22
N TRP A 589 26.72 20.78 -19.48
CA TRP A 589 27.07 22.09 -19.98
C TRP A 589 28.09 22.01 -21.13
N TYR A 590 29.13 21.21 -20.97
CA TYR A 590 30.21 21.09 -21.94
C TYR A 590 29.88 20.14 -23.11
N PHE A 591 29.38 18.94 -22.85
CA PHE A 591 29.32 17.87 -23.87
C PHE A 591 28.09 17.91 -24.76
N TRP A 592 26.98 18.48 -24.32
CA TRP A 592 25.77 18.58 -25.14
C TRP A 592 25.07 19.94 -25.03
N GLY A 593 25.81 20.95 -24.56
CA GLY A 593 25.42 22.36 -24.57
C GLY A 593 24.19 22.66 -23.73
N GLU A 594 23.97 21.95 -22.62
CA GLU A 594 22.95 22.35 -21.64
C GLU A 594 23.32 23.72 -21.04
N THR A 595 22.35 24.51 -20.58
CA THR A 595 22.73 25.75 -19.87
C THR A 595 23.38 25.40 -18.53
N LEU A 596 24.39 26.16 -18.12
CA LEU A 596 25.03 25.95 -16.81
C LEU A 596 24.01 26.04 -15.67
N TRP A 597 23.04 26.94 -15.79
CA TRP A 597 21.94 27.11 -14.83
C TRP A 597 21.07 25.86 -14.69
N ASN A 598 20.61 25.30 -15.80
CA ASN A 598 19.82 24.06 -15.82
C ASN A 598 20.65 22.91 -15.25
N SER A 599 21.89 22.78 -15.70
CA SER A 599 22.78 21.70 -15.29
C SER A 599 23.09 21.73 -13.78
N TRP A 600 23.34 22.92 -13.22
CA TRP A 600 23.58 23.10 -11.79
C TRP A 600 22.37 22.70 -10.93
N HIS A 601 21.18 23.18 -11.26
CA HIS A 601 19.97 22.91 -10.47
C HIS A 601 19.47 21.47 -10.64
N THR A 602 19.75 20.83 -11.79
CA THR A 602 19.32 19.44 -12.05
C THR A 602 20.39 18.41 -11.65
N ALA A 603 21.53 18.38 -12.34
CA ALA A 603 22.59 17.42 -12.10
C ALA A 603 23.39 17.69 -10.82
N GLY A 604 23.37 18.93 -10.30
CA GLY A 604 23.89 19.29 -8.98
C GLY A 604 22.84 19.11 -7.89
N ILE A 605 21.96 20.10 -7.72
CA ILE A 605 21.09 20.26 -6.54
C ILE A 605 19.97 19.22 -6.46
N LEU A 606 19.15 19.06 -7.52
CA LEU A 606 18.04 18.09 -7.53
C LEU A 606 18.55 16.67 -7.34
N ARG A 607 19.57 16.26 -8.11
CA ARG A 607 20.17 14.93 -8.00
C ARG A 607 20.65 14.65 -6.58
N TYR A 608 21.37 15.58 -5.97
CA TYR A 608 21.87 15.43 -4.60
C TYR A 608 20.72 15.30 -3.59
N THR A 609 19.74 16.20 -3.66
CA THR A 609 18.59 16.22 -2.75
C THR A 609 17.74 14.95 -2.87
N TYR A 610 17.57 14.45 -4.10
CA TYR A 610 16.91 13.16 -4.34
C TYR A 610 17.70 12.00 -3.70
N SER A 611 19.02 11.95 -3.89
CA SER A 611 19.87 10.93 -3.27
C SER A 611 19.81 10.97 -1.74
N LEU A 612 19.81 12.15 -1.13
CA LEU A 612 19.66 12.32 0.32
C LEU A 612 18.33 11.75 0.82
N ASN A 613 17.21 12.23 0.27
CA ASN A 613 15.88 11.79 0.70
C ASN A 613 15.67 10.29 0.45
N GLY A 614 16.22 9.75 -0.65
CA GLY A 614 16.22 8.31 -0.92
C GLY A 614 16.94 7.50 0.16
N THR A 615 18.07 7.99 0.69
CA THR A 615 18.74 7.37 1.84
C THR A 615 17.99 7.61 3.14
N TRP A 616 17.50 8.82 3.40
CA TRP A 616 16.84 9.17 4.67
C TRP A 616 15.51 8.45 4.90
N LEU A 617 14.82 8.04 3.83
CA LEU A 617 13.64 7.19 3.94
C LEU A 617 13.96 5.81 4.53
N VAL A 618 15.21 5.35 4.45
CA VAL A 618 15.66 4.16 5.19
C VAL A 618 15.55 4.41 6.69
N ASN A 619 16.13 5.49 7.18
CA ASN A 619 16.21 5.79 8.61
C ASN A 619 14.84 6.08 9.21
N SER A 620 13.93 6.69 8.44
CA SER A 620 12.59 7.04 8.92
C SER A 620 11.52 6.03 8.50
N ALA A 621 11.22 5.98 7.21
CA ALA A 621 10.09 5.24 6.69
C ALA A 621 10.26 3.73 6.88
N ALA A 622 11.47 3.19 6.70
CA ALA A 622 11.76 1.76 6.92
C ALA A 622 11.91 1.36 8.40
N HIS A 623 11.93 2.32 9.34
CA HIS A 623 11.82 2.10 10.79
C HIS A 623 10.42 2.34 11.36
N ILE A 624 9.52 2.96 10.59
CA ILE A 624 8.16 3.30 11.05
C ILE A 624 7.08 2.47 10.32
N TRP A 625 7.27 2.13 9.04
CA TRP A 625 6.24 1.51 8.19
C TRP A 625 6.73 0.29 7.39
N GLY A 626 5.97 -0.81 7.42
CA GLY A 626 6.12 -2.00 6.56
C GLY A 626 5.79 -3.31 7.31
N MET A 627 6.32 -4.47 6.89
CA MET A 627 6.11 -5.79 7.56
C MET A 627 7.36 -6.24 8.33
N ARG A 628 7.26 -7.16 9.30
CA ARG A 628 8.40 -7.68 10.08
C ARG A 628 8.55 -9.21 9.99
N PRO A 629 8.74 -9.77 8.77
CA PRO A 629 8.68 -11.21 8.56
C PRO A 629 9.78 -12.05 9.20
N TYR A 630 10.87 -11.42 9.66
CA TYR A 630 12.04 -12.12 10.20
C TYR A 630 12.27 -11.84 11.70
N ASP A 631 11.85 -10.67 12.18
CA ASP A 631 12.01 -10.28 13.58
C ASP A 631 11.01 -9.18 13.95
N ASN A 632 10.13 -9.46 14.91
CA ASN A 632 9.10 -8.54 15.40
C ASN A 632 9.57 -7.67 16.57
N ILE A 633 10.70 -8.01 17.20
CA ILE A 633 11.26 -7.35 18.38
C ILE A 633 11.88 -6.00 17.98
N TYR A 634 12.62 -5.98 16.87
CA TYR A 634 13.29 -4.78 16.35
C TYR A 634 12.43 -4.03 15.31
N ARG A 635 12.50 -2.68 15.28
CA ARG A 635 11.72 -1.83 14.35
C ARG A 635 12.33 -1.77 12.94
N PHE A 636 12.49 -2.91 12.28
CA PHE A 636 12.97 -2.96 10.88
C PHE A 636 11.88 -3.50 9.97
N TRP A 637 11.40 -2.69 9.01
CA TRP A 637 10.22 -3.02 8.22
C TRP A 637 10.51 -3.35 6.75
N ARG A 638 9.78 -4.32 6.20
CA ARG A 638 9.78 -4.77 4.80
C ARG A 638 8.51 -4.25 4.10
N ARG A 639 8.65 -3.19 3.31
CA ARG A 639 7.87 -2.77 2.10
C ARG A 639 7.50 -1.29 2.12
N LEU A 640 8.16 -0.52 1.25
CA LEU A 640 7.72 0.82 0.80
C LEU A 640 7.93 1.03 -0.72
N ALA A 641 7.90 -0.05 -1.52
CA ALA A 641 8.06 0.03 -2.97
C ALA A 641 7.00 -0.82 -3.71
N GLN A 642 5.82 -0.25 -3.90
CA GLN A 642 4.93 -0.56 -5.02
C GLN A 642 4.62 0.70 -5.86
N LEU A 643 5.59 1.61 -5.97
CA LEU A 643 5.62 2.48 -7.14
C LEU A 643 6.06 1.65 -8.36
N PRO A 644 5.58 1.96 -9.58
CA PRO A 644 5.92 1.21 -10.78
C PRO A 644 7.46 1.08 -10.98
N PRO A 645 7.94 0.10 -11.76
CA PRO A 645 9.33 -0.40 -11.76
C PRO A 645 10.45 0.60 -12.12
N ARG A 646 10.16 1.89 -12.24
CA ARG A 646 11.05 2.93 -12.77
C ARG A 646 11.60 3.92 -11.72
N PHE A 647 11.26 3.77 -10.43
CA PHE A 647 11.68 4.72 -9.38
C PHE A 647 12.38 4.12 -8.14
N SER A 648 12.73 2.83 -8.11
CA SER A 648 13.22 2.14 -6.88
C SER A 648 14.72 2.34 -6.55
N LEU A 649 15.28 3.51 -6.83
CA LEU A 649 16.72 3.75 -6.84
C LEU A 649 17.39 4.02 -5.47
N GLY A 650 16.68 3.87 -4.35
CA GLY A 650 17.27 4.06 -3.01
C GLY A 650 16.49 3.42 -1.85
N LEU A 651 15.18 3.22 -2.01
CA LEU A 651 14.26 2.78 -0.96
C LEU A 651 14.35 1.31 -0.54
N GLN A 652 15.11 0.47 -1.26
CA GLN A 652 15.14 -0.99 -1.03
C GLN A 652 16.29 -1.48 -0.18
N ASN A 653 17.23 -0.61 0.19
CA ASN A 653 18.45 -1.02 0.88
C ASN A 653 18.47 -0.71 2.38
N GLY A 654 17.38 -0.13 2.89
CA GLY A 654 17.22 0.21 4.30
C GLY A 654 16.56 -0.85 5.15
N GLY A 655 16.58 -2.08 4.68
CA GLY A 655 16.13 -3.26 5.38
C GLY A 655 17.32 -4.22 5.48
N THR A 656 18.15 -4.21 6.52
CA THR A 656 18.99 -5.36 6.87
C THR A 656 18.02 -6.47 7.31
N ILE A 657 17.48 -7.10 6.27
CA ILE A 657 16.41 -8.10 6.20
C ILE A 657 16.98 -9.52 6.41
N VAL A 658 18.26 -9.60 6.74
CA VAL A 658 19.09 -10.80 6.96
C VAL A 658 20.18 -10.31 7.92
N PRO A 659 20.80 -11.16 8.78
CA PRO A 659 21.89 -10.71 9.64
C PRO A 659 22.84 -9.76 8.90
N PRO A 660 23.15 -8.58 9.48
CA PRO A 660 23.66 -7.41 8.75
C PRO A 660 24.94 -7.67 7.95
N PHE A 661 25.66 -8.75 8.25
CA PHE A 661 26.80 -9.28 7.51
C PHE A 661 26.48 -9.97 6.16
N CYS A 662 25.22 -9.97 5.69
CA CYS A 662 24.83 -10.67 4.45
C CYS A 662 24.75 -9.77 3.20
N SER A 663 25.43 -10.17 2.14
CA SER A 663 25.17 -9.76 0.75
C SER A 663 24.04 -10.65 0.19
N PRO A 664 22.77 -10.20 0.12
CA PRO A 664 21.66 -11.11 -0.12
C PRO A 664 21.73 -11.74 -1.51
N LYS A 665 21.90 -13.07 -1.60
CA LYS A 665 21.52 -13.84 -2.78
C LYS A 665 20.10 -14.37 -2.56
N GLU A 666 19.09 -13.57 -2.85
CA GLU A 666 17.70 -14.08 -2.90
C GLU A 666 17.47 -14.78 -4.25
N LYS A 667 18.18 -15.89 -4.51
CA LYS A 667 17.93 -16.74 -5.67
C LYS A 667 16.75 -17.67 -5.38
N ARG A 668 15.53 -17.25 -5.73
CA ARG A 668 14.39 -18.16 -5.97
C ARG A 668 14.11 -18.17 -7.48
N GLY A 669 14.43 -19.28 -8.14
CA GLY A 669 14.05 -19.51 -9.54
C GLY A 669 14.77 -18.68 -10.60
N GLY A 670 16.04 -18.32 -10.40
CA GLY A 670 16.88 -17.74 -11.48
C GLY A 670 16.76 -16.24 -11.75
N ASN A 671 15.84 -15.51 -11.08
CA ASN A 671 15.65 -14.07 -11.29
C ASN A 671 16.00 -13.24 -10.04
N TYR A 672 16.81 -12.18 -10.21
CA TYR A 672 17.04 -11.15 -9.19
C TYR A 672 15.75 -10.32 -9.01
N ARG A 673 14.98 -10.54 -7.95
CA ARG A 673 13.85 -9.64 -7.67
C ARG A 673 14.38 -8.35 -7.04
N LEU A 674 14.24 -7.24 -7.76
CA LEU A 674 14.19 -5.86 -7.22
C LEU A 674 15.37 -5.46 -6.29
N ASN A 675 16.60 -5.94 -6.53
CA ASN A 675 17.80 -5.47 -5.81
C ASN A 675 18.97 -5.18 -6.77
N TRP A 676 19.05 -3.93 -7.23
CA TRP A 676 20.07 -3.49 -8.18
C TRP A 676 21.49 -3.53 -7.60
N SER A 677 21.66 -3.25 -6.29
CA SER A 677 22.97 -3.28 -5.63
C SER A 677 23.53 -4.70 -5.53
N THR A 678 22.69 -5.69 -5.19
CA THR A 678 23.11 -7.10 -5.26
C THR A 678 23.49 -7.51 -6.69
N GLY A 679 22.68 -7.15 -7.69
CA GLY A 679 22.99 -7.45 -9.09
C GLY A 679 24.32 -6.82 -9.55
N PHE A 680 24.60 -5.59 -9.11
CA PHE A 680 25.88 -4.92 -9.34
C PHE A 680 27.04 -5.65 -8.64
N ILE A 681 26.92 -6.00 -7.36
CA ILE A 681 27.96 -6.73 -6.62
C ILE A 681 28.23 -8.10 -7.26
N ASP A 682 27.19 -8.85 -7.67
CA ASP A 682 27.34 -10.13 -8.36
C ASP A 682 28.02 -9.97 -9.73
N LEU A 683 27.70 -8.89 -10.47
CA LEU A 683 28.41 -8.55 -11.71
C LEU A 683 29.90 -8.28 -11.44
N MET A 684 30.20 -7.47 -10.42
CA MET A 684 31.57 -7.20 -10.00
C MET A 684 32.28 -8.47 -9.55
N ALA A 685 31.57 -9.42 -8.94
CA ALA A 685 32.11 -10.71 -8.55
C ALA A 685 32.45 -11.59 -9.76
N LYS A 686 31.60 -11.59 -10.80
CA LYS A 686 31.86 -12.32 -12.06
C LYS A 686 33.12 -11.85 -12.78
N ILE A 687 33.40 -10.54 -12.76
CA ILE A 687 34.64 -9.98 -13.32
C ILE A 687 35.81 -10.01 -12.33
N GLY A 688 35.64 -10.66 -11.17
CA GLY A 688 36.67 -10.83 -10.15
C GLY A 688 36.97 -9.58 -9.31
N TRP A 689 36.20 -8.51 -9.43
CA TRP A 689 36.44 -7.29 -8.65
C TRP A 689 35.87 -7.37 -7.22
N ALA A 690 34.88 -8.23 -7.00
CA ALA A 690 34.34 -8.60 -5.69
C ALA A 690 34.53 -10.10 -5.41
N TYR A 691 34.70 -10.47 -4.15
CA TYR A 691 34.89 -11.85 -3.70
C TYR A 691 34.46 -12.00 -2.24
N ASP A 692 34.46 -13.22 -1.70
CA ASP A 692 34.06 -13.47 -0.30
C ASP A 692 32.65 -12.94 0.03
N LEU A 693 31.70 -13.14 -0.89
CA LEU A 693 30.30 -12.70 -0.71
C LEU A 693 29.64 -13.60 0.33
N LYS A 694 29.22 -12.99 1.44
CA LYS A 694 28.63 -13.68 2.59
C LYS A 694 27.11 -13.70 2.45
N THR A 695 26.51 -14.86 2.67
CA THR A 695 25.05 -15.03 2.60
C THR A 695 24.58 -15.93 3.74
N ALA A 696 23.49 -15.55 4.41
CA ALA A 696 22.83 -16.42 5.36
C ALA A 696 22.32 -17.66 4.62
N SER A 697 22.51 -18.83 5.25
CA SER A 697 21.92 -20.07 4.77
C SER A 697 20.39 -19.95 4.84
N LEU A 698 19.71 -20.67 3.94
CA LEU A 698 18.24 -20.70 3.95
C LEU A 698 17.71 -21.22 5.30
N ASP A 699 18.46 -22.10 5.95
CA ASP A 699 18.09 -22.72 7.22
C ASP A 699 18.18 -21.72 8.39
N ILE A 700 19.20 -20.87 8.47
CA ILE A 700 19.25 -19.75 9.43
C ILE A 700 18.05 -18.83 9.23
N VAL A 701 17.77 -18.45 7.98
CA VAL A 701 16.67 -17.53 7.67
C VAL A 701 15.34 -18.13 8.11
N LYS A 702 15.11 -19.42 7.84
CA LYS A 702 13.92 -20.16 8.29
C LYS A 702 13.83 -20.24 9.81
N LYS A 703 14.91 -20.59 10.51
CA LYS A 703 14.97 -20.66 11.98
C LYS A 703 14.64 -19.30 12.60
N ARG A 704 15.18 -18.19 12.07
CA ARG A 704 14.91 -16.83 12.56
C ARG A 704 13.45 -16.42 12.34
N ILE A 705 12.89 -16.65 11.15
CA ILE A 705 11.45 -16.43 10.87
C ILE A 705 10.58 -17.18 11.87
N LYS A 706 10.91 -18.45 12.16
CA LYS A 706 10.16 -19.27 13.11
C LYS A 706 10.25 -18.74 14.54
N ARG A 707 11.41 -18.21 14.95
CA ARG A 707 11.68 -17.74 16.31
C ARG A 707 11.08 -16.37 16.62
N THR A 708 11.27 -15.39 15.74
CA THR A 708 10.89 -13.99 16.01
C THR A 708 10.09 -13.33 14.89
N GLY A 709 9.78 -14.01 13.79
CA GLY A 709 9.01 -13.42 12.69
C GLY A 709 7.57 -13.07 13.08
N ASP A 710 7.01 -12.03 12.45
CA ASP A 710 5.61 -11.59 12.64
C ASP A 710 4.53 -12.52 12.03
N GLY A 711 4.93 -13.69 11.54
CA GLY A 711 4.04 -14.67 10.91
C GLY A 711 3.76 -14.45 9.42
N MET A 712 4.29 -13.40 8.78
CA MET A 712 3.99 -13.06 7.39
C MET A 712 4.72 -13.92 6.34
N ILE A 713 5.81 -14.63 6.70
CA ILE A 713 6.48 -15.62 5.82
C ILE A 713 6.21 -17.03 6.35
N GLN A 714 5.56 -17.86 5.53
CA GLN A 714 5.35 -19.28 5.82
C GLN A 714 6.60 -20.10 5.49
N VAL A 715 7.17 -20.77 6.48
CA VAL A 715 8.27 -21.74 6.35
C VAL A 715 7.65 -23.14 6.35
N LYS A 716 7.88 -23.96 5.30
CA LYS A 716 7.45 -25.37 5.27
C LYS A 716 8.21 -26.17 6.33
N GLU A 717 7.50 -27.09 6.99
CA GLU A 717 7.94 -27.98 8.08
C GLU A 717 9.24 -28.73 7.75
N ASP A 718 10.00 -29.05 8.82
CA ASP A 718 11.22 -29.89 8.90
C ASP A 718 12.41 -29.24 9.66
N ILE A 719 12.18 -28.33 10.61
CA ILE A 719 13.25 -27.89 11.52
C ILE A 719 12.74 -27.75 12.95
N ASP A 720 13.19 -28.64 13.82
CA ASP A 720 13.07 -28.52 15.28
C ASP A 720 14.05 -27.45 15.78
N THR A 721 13.58 -26.57 16.67
CA THR A 721 14.43 -25.58 17.33
C THR A 721 14.09 -25.54 18.80
N VAL A 722 15.04 -26.00 19.62
CA VAL A 722 15.06 -25.85 21.07
C VAL A 722 15.20 -24.36 21.41
N GLY A 723 14.41 -23.90 22.38
CA GLY A 723 14.33 -22.49 22.76
C GLY A 723 15.51 -22.01 23.60
N HIS A 724 16.19 -20.96 23.12
CA HIS A 724 17.01 -20.08 23.95
C HIS A 724 16.65 -18.63 23.64
N GLU A 725 16.42 -17.85 24.70
CA GLU A 725 16.17 -16.40 24.67
C GLU A 725 17.50 -15.66 24.44
N HIS A 726 17.59 -14.82 23.41
CA HIS A 726 18.74 -13.97 23.16
C HIS A 726 18.29 -12.55 22.78
N GLU A 727 18.76 -11.57 23.55
CA GLU A 727 18.39 -10.14 23.46
C GLU A 727 19.35 -9.30 22.59
N ASP A 728 20.50 -9.81 22.15
CA ASP A 728 21.54 -8.99 21.50
C ASP A 728 21.49 -8.95 19.96
N CYS A 729 21.73 -7.78 19.38
CA CYS A 729 21.75 -7.53 17.94
C CYS A 729 23.18 -7.67 17.37
N ILE A 730 23.43 -8.66 16.52
CA ILE A 730 24.74 -8.92 15.88
C ILE A 730 24.89 -7.98 14.67
N TRP A 731 25.91 -7.11 14.60
CA TRP A 731 26.01 -6.02 13.59
C TRP A 731 27.05 -6.16 12.44
N GLY A 732 28.03 -7.08 12.51
CA GLY A 732 29.07 -7.22 11.47
C GLY A 732 29.88 -8.52 11.55
N TRP A 733 30.57 -8.91 10.46
CA TRP A 733 31.37 -10.14 10.41
C TRP A 733 32.74 -9.97 11.10
N GLY A 734 33.06 -10.88 12.03
CA GLY A 734 34.35 -10.94 12.72
C GLY A 734 34.46 -10.04 13.96
N ASP A 735 33.34 -9.68 14.58
CA ASP A 735 33.31 -8.98 15.86
C ASP A 735 33.51 -9.96 17.04
N GLU A 736 34.02 -9.48 18.17
CA GLU A 736 34.24 -10.29 19.38
C GLU A 736 32.92 -10.82 19.95
N ASP A 737 31.83 -10.06 19.75
CA ASP A 737 30.47 -10.40 20.20
C ASP A 737 29.79 -11.48 19.31
N MET A 738 30.46 -11.97 18.26
CA MET A 738 29.93 -13.00 17.35
C MET A 738 30.22 -14.41 17.89
N LYS A 739 29.16 -15.12 18.32
CA LYS A 739 29.23 -16.49 18.85
C LYS A 739 29.69 -17.50 17.78
N GLU A 740 30.43 -18.53 18.19
CA GLU A 740 30.98 -19.57 17.28
C GLU A 740 29.89 -20.34 16.50
N GLU A 741 28.73 -20.57 17.12
CA GLU A 741 27.57 -21.23 16.46
C GLU A 741 27.06 -20.43 15.23
N ASP A 742 27.09 -19.09 15.29
CA ASP A 742 26.71 -18.25 14.14
C ASP A 742 27.78 -18.25 13.05
N LYS A 743 29.05 -18.56 13.36
CA LYS A 743 30.16 -18.62 12.39
C LYS A 743 30.16 -19.91 11.58
N GLU A 744 29.76 -21.04 12.17
CA GLU A 744 29.76 -22.36 11.51
C GLU A 744 28.69 -22.49 10.41
N ASP A 745 27.56 -21.81 10.54
CA ASP A 745 26.37 -21.99 9.66
C ASP A 745 26.29 -21.01 8.46
N LEU A 746 27.37 -20.26 8.18
CA LEU A 746 27.42 -19.22 7.15
C LEU A 746 28.07 -19.67 5.84
N ARG A 747 27.39 -19.41 4.69
CA ARG A 747 27.91 -19.77 3.36
C ARG A 747 28.69 -18.62 2.75
N VAL A 748 29.95 -18.86 2.45
CA VAL A 748 30.84 -17.96 1.71
C VAL A 748 30.94 -18.41 0.26
N PHE A 749 30.58 -17.52 -0.67
CA PHE A 749 30.70 -17.78 -2.11
C PHE A 749 31.91 -17.05 -2.70
N ASN A 750 32.52 -17.63 -3.74
CA ASN A 750 33.71 -17.10 -4.41
C ASN A 750 34.90 -16.90 -3.45
N LYS A 751 35.25 -17.94 -2.69
CA LYS A 751 36.54 -17.98 -1.99
C LYS A 751 37.66 -17.94 -3.02
N LEU A 752 38.69 -17.12 -2.78
CA LEU A 752 39.95 -17.20 -3.51
C LEU A 752 40.53 -18.60 -3.27
N ASN A 753 40.71 -19.39 -4.33
CA ASN A 753 41.62 -20.52 -4.28
C ASN A 753 43.01 -19.92 -4.08
N THR A 754 43.54 -20.02 -2.86
CA THR A 754 44.96 -19.80 -2.61
C THR A 754 45.72 -20.97 -3.22
N LYS A 755 46.13 -20.81 -4.48
CA LYS A 755 47.37 -21.34 -5.00
C LYS A 755 48.25 -20.17 -5.39
#